data_AF-A0A336MY92-F1
#
_entry.id   AF-A0A336MY92-F1
#
_cell.length_a   1.000
_cell.length_b   1.000
_cell.length_c   1.000
_cell.angle_alpha   90.00
_cell.angle_beta   90.00
_cell.angle_gamma   90.00
#
_symmetry.space_group_name_H-M   'P 1'
#
loop_
_entity.id
_entity.type
_entity.pdbx_description
1 polymer ?
#
loop_
_entity_poly.entity_id
_entity_poly.type
_entity_poly.pdbx_seq_one_letter_code
_entity_poly.pdbx_strand_id
1 'polypeptide(L)'
;MVYDQYKSSDQSQKFEVMKSFDTFPGVNNRKSTLNWNLNNDTFSKNLALESITIILNIGSVKADTFDHLEKLTHLTLSKNNLKAIDVDFPDSVLSFTISNNQLNSFETPHFPNLTALNLTVNNIHNFTVDLEYRFPKIITLDLSNNPLEFLSIIDKANGNNSIKFLHLQNTLLKTPEAWTWTLTHFNSTIVHLNNTRPWCDCETIHIFQGLYKEWKKVLSYTFLPQSRIAENLEVLSLLSFCRSKYNGPVLFALEDFPCYNENIKKEKCRLYAGHVRLHKFMNKQVFFLDCTKVEKKLNLDNETIQFIFENDSELKFSKPADLYFLLGENNLITTLPNLTELIPKTKFNSFEKTFYIHAEHSKITKVFKENLPENLTELFLANNRIEKLDPDIIDRLTSMNTKTTLKNNPLKCECSEIKFHENIIKTFRNFILDFDQMTCSDGEAFNSNRELCISPWTILLYLLIAMVTVIAIGLAFYLRNSLEIQVFIYSRGWFPAYFRPESDDAEYQFDVFLSFSEKDDEFASSILKLLEEDQDPPFKVCYHHRDWMVGERIDHQIISSVEESRKTVIIISQSFLSSHWANMEFTTAHYKMLEEKSPKILLILHVEINTADLGPELKSYIKTTTYLKSDDKWFEKKLLYALRRPKVEAKKTESDENVLEYGTFI
;
A
#
# COMPACT_ATOMS: atom_id res chain seq x y z
N MET A 1 28.62 -31.46 -42.63
CA MET A 1 29.51 -32.51 -43.17
C MET A 1 29.15 -33.86 -42.56
N VAL A 2 28.11 -34.52 -43.09
CA VAL A 2 27.98 -35.99 -43.25
C VAL A 2 26.99 -36.16 -44.42
N TYR A 3 27.47 -35.76 -45.60
CA TYR A 3 26.90 -35.99 -46.92
C TYR A 3 28.14 -36.43 -47.68
N ASP A 4 28.30 -37.74 -47.92
CA ASP A 4 29.28 -38.38 -48.84
C ASP A 4 29.73 -39.77 -48.36
N GLN A 5 28.81 -40.68 -48.06
CA GLN A 5 29.09 -42.10 -48.25
C GLN A 5 27.79 -42.78 -48.64
N TYR A 6 27.57 -42.97 -49.94
CA TYR A 6 26.94 -44.15 -50.56
C TYR A 6 26.81 -43.87 -52.07
N LYS A 7 27.95 -43.86 -52.76
CA LYS A 7 28.02 -44.04 -54.20
C LYS A 7 28.86 -45.29 -54.45
N SER A 8 28.27 -46.25 -55.16
CA SER A 8 28.89 -47.43 -55.77
C SER A 8 29.35 -48.58 -54.85
N SER A 9 28.48 -49.59 -54.73
CA SER A 9 28.88 -50.95 -55.06
C SER A 9 27.66 -51.71 -55.58
N ASP A 10 27.78 -52.18 -56.82
CA ASP A 10 26.84 -53.06 -57.50
C ASP A 10 26.65 -54.36 -56.70
N GLN A 11 25.52 -54.48 -56.00
CA GLN A 11 24.92 -55.75 -55.68
C GLN A 11 23.43 -55.63 -55.97
N SER A 12 23.02 -56.34 -57.01
CA SER A 12 21.65 -56.72 -57.31
C SER A 12 21.01 -57.45 -56.11
N GLN A 13 20.59 -56.72 -55.10
CA GLN A 13 19.53 -57.18 -54.20
C GLN A 13 18.22 -56.89 -54.90
N LYS A 14 17.54 -57.96 -55.35
CA LYS A 14 16.10 -57.94 -55.62
C LYS A 14 15.45 -57.09 -54.52
N PHE A 15 14.85 -55.96 -54.90
CA PHE A 15 13.85 -55.32 -54.06
C PHE A 15 12.74 -56.36 -53.89
N GLU A 16 12.81 -57.16 -52.81
CA GLU A 16 11.60 -57.75 -52.27
C GLU A 16 10.65 -56.59 -52.05
N VAL A 17 9.50 -56.69 -52.69
CA VAL A 17 8.40 -55.73 -52.58
C VAL A 17 8.00 -55.70 -51.10
N MET A 18 8.61 -54.78 -50.35
CA MET A 18 8.48 -54.72 -48.91
C MET A 18 7.05 -54.27 -48.60
N LYS A 19 6.26 -55.17 -47.99
CA LYS A 19 4.84 -54.93 -47.69
C LYS A 19 4.63 -54.17 -46.39
N SER A 20 5.58 -54.25 -45.44
CA SER A 20 5.53 -53.56 -44.15
C SER A 20 6.87 -52.87 -43.87
N PHE A 21 6.85 -51.64 -43.36
CA PHE A 21 8.03 -50.90 -42.92
C PHE A 21 7.97 -50.65 -41.41
N ASP A 22 8.76 -51.39 -40.63
CA ASP A 22 8.71 -51.34 -39.16
C ASP A 22 9.98 -50.72 -38.53
N THR A 23 11.10 -50.64 -39.25
CA THR A 23 12.36 -50.04 -38.76
C THR A 23 13.22 -49.47 -39.89
N PHE A 24 13.88 -48.32 -39.67
CA PHE A 24 14.96 -47.85 -40.54
C PHE A 24 16.22 -48.70 -40.30
N PRO A 25 16.82 -49.33 -41.32
CA PRO A 25 18.04 -50.11 -41.15
C PRO A 25 19.18 -49.21 -40.62
N GLY A 26 19.75 -49.55 -39.46
CA GLY A 26 20.92 -48.88 -38.89
C GLY A 26 20.67 -47.93 -37.71
N VAL A 27 19.43 -47.70 -37.29
CA VAL A 27 19.13 -46.93 -36.07
C VAL A 27 19.12 -47.87 -34.86
N ASN A 28 20.26 -48.02 -34.20
CA ASN A 28 20.31 -48.71 -32.89
C ASN A 28 19.44 -47.93 -31.88
N ASN A 29 18.53 -48.63 -31.21
CA ASN A 29 17.60 -48.17 -30.16
C ASN A 29 18.26 -47.57 -28.89
N ARG A 30 19.38 -46.84 -29.00
CA ARG A 30 20.03 -46.14 -27.90
C ARG A 30 19.95 -44.63 -28.13
N LYS A 31 19.03 -43.98 -27.39
CA LYS A 31 19.05 -42.55 -27.01
C LYS A 31 19.64 -41.59 -28.07
N SER A 32 19.14 -41.57 -29.30
CA SER A 32 19.45 -40.44 -30.18
C SER A 32 18.60 -39.24 -29.74
N THR A 33 19.26 -38.20 -29.24
CA THR A 33 18.65 -36.88 -28.94
C THR A 33 18.31 -36.07 -30.19
N LEU A 34 18.60 -36.61 -31.39
CA LEU A 34 18.24 -35.97 -32.66
C LEU A 34 16.76 -36.22 -32.98
N ASN A 35 16.02 -35.12 -33.19
CA ASN A 35 14.68 -35.14 -33.77
C ASN A 35 14.80 -35.45 -35.26
N TRP A 36 14.06 -36.47 -35.72
CA TRP A 36 14.03 -36.86 -37.13
C TRP A 36 12.90 -36.13 -37.86
N ASN A 37 13.11 -35.82 -39.14
CA ASN A 37 12.09 -35.22 -40.00
C ASN A 37 11.85 -36.14 -41.19
N LEU A 38 10.59 -36.51 -41.44
CA LEU A 38 10.23 -37.26 -42.63
C LEU A 38 10.08 -36.27 -43.81
N ASN A 39 10.84 -36.51 -44.87
CA ASN A 39 10.82 -35.73 -46.10
C ASN A 39 9.99 -36.42 -47.19
N ASN A 40 9.60 -35.68 -48.22
CA ASN A 40 8.74 -36.13 -49.31
C ASN A 40 9.32 -37.37 -50.05
N ASP A 41 10.64 -37.50 -50.10
CA ASP A 41 11.34 -38.57 -50.82
C ASP A 41 11.57 -39.84 -49.97
N THR A 42 11.19 -39.82 -48.69
CA THR A 42 11.50 -40.90 -47.72
C THR A 42 11.03 -42.28 -48.19
N PHE A 43 9.85 -42.37 -48.81
CA PHE A 43 9.26 -43.63 -49.27
C PHE A 43 9.20 -43.77 -50.80
N SER A 44 9.84 -42.86 -51.53
CA SER A 44 9.75 -42.77 -53.01
C SER A 44 10.12 -44.06 -53.76
N LYS A 45 10.94 -44.93 -53.16
CA LYS A 45 11.38 -46.21 -53.76
C LYS A 45 10.53 -47.42 -53.36
N ASN A 46 9.59 -47.25 -52.42
CA ASN A 46 8.84 -48.35 -51.81
C ASN A 46 7.32 -48.19 -52.02
N LEU A 47 6.90 -48.02 -53.28
CA LEU A 47 5.51 -47.74 -53.66
C LEU A 47 4.50 -48.86 -53.34
N ALA A 48 4.99 -50.04 -52.96
CA ALA A 48 4.16 -51.20 -52.68
C ALA A 48 3.90 -51.45 -51.19
N LEU A 49 4.29 -50.50 -50.32
CA LEU A 49 4.05 -50.59 -48.89
C LEU A 49 2.56 -50.63 -48.58
N GLU A 50 2.15 -51.66 -47.84
CA GLU A 50 0.78 -51.85 -47.36
C GLU A 50 0.65 -51.37 -45.90
N SER A 51 1.74 -51.38 -45.12
CA SER A 51 1.78 -50.92 -43.73
C SER A 51 3.08 -50.18 -43.38
N ILE A 52 2.96 -49.11 -42.59
CA ILE A 52 4.08 -48.32 -42.08
C ILE A 52 3.94 -48.11 -40.57
N THR A 53 4.98 -48.43 -39.82
CA THR A 53 5.10 -48.15 -38.38
C THR A 53 6.41 -47.42 -38.11
N ILE A 54 6.34 -46.22 -37.53
CA ILE A 54 7.53 -45.42 -37.24
C ILE A 54 7.51 -44.90 -35.81
N ILE A 55 8.54 -45.29 -35.05
CA ILE A 55 8.73 -44.91 -33.64
C ILE A 55 10.19 -44.48 -33.47
N LEU A 56 10.52 -43.24 -33.88
CA LEU A 56 11.91 -42.78 -34.03
C LEU A 56 12.14 -41.32 -33.56
N ASN A 57 11.35 -40.82 -32.61
CA ASN A 57 11.42 -39.42 -32.16
C ASN A 57 11.24 -38.42 -33.33
N ILE A 58 10.29 -38.69 -34.23
CA ILE A 58 9.99 -37.78 -35.34
C ILE A 58 9.44 -36.46 -34.78
N GLY A 59 10.03 -35.33 -35.19
CA GLY A 59 9.59 -33.99 -34.81
C GLY A 59 8.67 -33.33 -35.85
N SER A 60 8.81 -33.68 -37.13
CA SER A 60 7.94 -33.18 -38.21
C SER A 60 7.81 -34.17 -39.38
N VAL A 61 6.68 -34.08 -40.08
CA VAL A 61 6.41 -34.77 -41.35
C VAL A 61 6.14 -33.68 -42.38
N LYS A 62 6.86 -33.70 -43.51
CA LYS A 62 6.59 -32.76 -44.60
C LYS A 62 5.33 -33.14 -45.37
N ALA A 63 4.71 -32.13 -46.00
CA ALA A 63 3.66 -32.32 -46.99
C ALA A 63 4.09 -33.36 -48.04
N ASP A 64 3.12 -34.09 -48.58
CA ASP A 64 3.27 -35.07 -49.66
C ASP A 64 4.11 -36.33 -49.34
N THR A 65 4.53 -36.52 -48.08
CA THR A 65 5.38 -37.66 -47.68
C THR A 65 4.74 -39.01 -47.99
N PHE A 66 3.41 -39.10 -48.02
CA PHE A 66 2.67 -40.36 -48.19
C PHE A 66 1.89 -40.44 -49.50
N ASP A 67 1.85 -39.39 -50.32
CA ASP A 67 0.96 -39.27 -51.48
C ASP A 67 1.13 -40.39 -52.50
N HIS A 68 2.38 -40.81 -52.73
CA HIS A 68 2.70 -41.83 -53.73
C HIS A 68 2.45 -43.27 -53.26
N LEU A 69 1.95 -43.48 -52.04
CA LEU A 69 1.77 -44.80 -51.43
C LEU A 69 0.34 -45.32 -51.58
N GLU A 70 -0.10 -45.54 -52.82
CA GLU A 70 -1.47 -45.95 -53.18
C GLU A 70 -1.93 -47.30 -52.57
N LYS A 71 -1.00 -48.12 -52.06
CA LYS A 71 -1.30 -49.40 -51.41
C LYS A 71 -1.33 -49.33 -49.88
N LEU A 72 -1.01 -48.17 -49.30
CA LEU A 72 -0.88 -48.02 -47.86
C LEU A 72 -2.24 -48.15 -47.18
N THR A 73 -2.38 -49.14 -46.30
CA THR A 73 -3.63 -49.41 -45.57
C THR A 73 -3.52 -49.11 -44.08
N HIS A 74 -2.33 -49.29 -43.48
CA HIS A 74 -2.10 -49.10 -42.04
C HIS A 74 -0.93 -48.17 -41.79
N LEU A 75 -1.15 -47.06 -41.09
CA LEU A 75 -0.11 -46.09 -40.75
C LEU A 75 -0.05 -45.85 -39.24
N THR A 76 1.12 -46.02 -38.64
CA THR A 76 1.38 -45.80 -37.21
C THR A 76 2.55 -44.85 -37.02
N LEU A 77 2.28 -43.67 -36.45
CA LEU A 77 3.24 -42.63 -36.08
C LEU A 77 3.29 -42.39 -34.56
N SER A 78 2.91 -43.40 -33.78
CA SER A 78 2.83 -43.30 -32.32
C SER A 78 4.19 -43.15 -31.62
N LYS A 79 4.20 -42.55 -30.43
CA LYS A 79 5.39 -42.38 -29.56
C LYS A 79 6.52 -41.58 -30.25
N ASN A 80 6.15 -40.46 -30.89
CA ASN A 80 7.07 -39.51 -31.49
C ASN A 80 6.92 -38.12 -30.81
N ASN A 81 7.52 -37.08 -31.39
CA ASN A 81 7.53 -35.70 -30.89
C ASN A 81 6.71 -34.76 -31.79
N LEU A 82 5.70 -35.30 -32.50
CA LEU A 82 4.92 -34.53 -33.47
C LEU A 82 4.03 -33.50 -32.76
N LYS A 83 4.12 -32.24 -33.18
CA LYS A 83 3.30 -31.13 -32.66
C LYS A 83 2.09 -30.80 -33.53
N ALA A 84 2.18 -31.15 -34.81
CA ALA A 84 1.14 -31.00 -35.81
C ALA A 84 1.33 -32.09 -36.87
N ILE A 85 0.27 -32.36 -37.63
CA ILE A 85 0.31 -33.18 -38.84
C ILE A 85 -0.56 -32.51 -39.89
N ASP A 86 0.09 -32.05 -40.96
CA ASP A 86 -0.52 -31.35 -42.08
C ASP A 86 0.03 -31.99 -43.35
N VAL A 87 -0.57 -33.12 -43.71
CA VAL A 87 -0.16 -33.97 -44.83
C VAL A 87 -1.42 -34.53 -45.45
N ASP A 88 -1.43 -34.60 -46.77
CA ASP A 88 -2.42 -35.39 -47.48
C ASP A 88 -2.10 -36.87 -47.31
N PHE A 89 -3.16 -37.68 -47.20
CA PHE A 89 -3.04 -39.11 -47.01
C PHE A 89 -3.66 -39.83 -48.20
N PRO A 90 -3.09 -40.98 -48.63
CA PRO A 90 -3.67 -41.74 -49.71
C PRO A 90 -5.05 -42.31 -49.30
N ASP A 91 -5.99 -42.31 -50.24
CA ASP A 91 -7.36 -42.82 -50.04
C ASP A 91 -7.42 -44.28 -49.60
N SER A 92 -6.35 -45.05 -49.79
CA SER A 92 -6.23 -46.46 -49.42
C SER A 92 -6.13 -46.71 -47.92
N VAL A 93 -5.85 -45.68 -47.10
CA VAL A 93 -5.63 -45.84 -45.66
C VAL A 93 -6.92 -46.28 -44.94
N LEU A 94 -6.83 -47.42 -44.27
CA LEU A 94 -7.90 -48.05 -43.48
C LEU A 94 -7.75 -47.81 -41.98
N SER A 95 -6.52 -47.68 -41.48
CA SER A 95 -6.24 -47.43 -40.06
C SER A 95 -5.09 -46.45 -39.90
N PHE A 96 -5.29 -45.47 -39.03
CA PHE A 96 -4.28 -44.46 -38.71
C PHE A 96 -4.14 -44.28 -37.19
N THR A 97 -2.92 -44.44 -36.68
CA THR A 97 -2.60 -44.31 -35.25
C THR A 97 -1.48 -43.29 -35.05
N ILE A 98 -1.73 -42.24 -34.26
CA ILE A 98 -0.74 -41.19 -33.93
C ILE A 98 -0.77 -40.88 -32.42
N SER A 99 -0.82 -41.95 -31.62
CA SER A 99 -0.90 -41.84 -30.16
C SER A 99 0.43 -41.46 -29.49
N ASN A 100 0.39 -40.87 -28.31
CA ASN A 100 1.57 -40.48 -27.52
C ASN A 100 2.50 -39.54 -28.31
N ASN A 101 1.96 -38.40 -28.73
CA ASN A 101 2.65 -37.31 -29.40
C ASN A 101 2.36 -35.97 -28.66
N GLN A 102 2.63 -34.82 -29.29
CA GLN A 102 2.42 -33.49 -28.73
C GLN A 102 1.43 -32.66 -29.57
N LEU A 103 0.47 -33.32 -30.24
CA LEU A 103 -0.48 -32.64 -31.11
C LEU A 103 -1.40 -31.72 -30.30
N ASN A 104 -1.41 -30.42 -30.62
CA ASN A 104 -2.34 -29.45 -30.00
C ASN A 104 -3.70 -29.41 -30.70
N SER A 105 -3.73 -29.79 -31.96
CA SER A 105 -4.91 -29.89 -32.82
C SER A 105 -4.73 -31.05 -33.80
N PHE A 106 -5.84 -31.51 -34.36
CA PHE A 106 -5.86 -32.45 -35.46
C PHE A 106 -6.88 -31.95 -36.46
N GLU A 107 -6.41 -31.32 -37.53
CA GLU A 107 -7.28 -31.00 -38.66
C GLU A 107 -7.71 -32.31 -39.28
N THR A 108 -9.01 -32.50 -39.49
CA THR A 108 -9.56 -33.77 -39.97
C THR A 108 -9.32 -33.89 -41.49
N PRO A 109 -8.31 -34.68 -41.93
CA PRO A 109 -8.01 -34.82 -43.34
C PRO A 109 -9.14 -35.58 -44.04
N HIS A 110 -9.22 -35.50 -45.36
CA HIS A 110 -10.15 -36.37 -46.07
C HIS A 110 -9.65 -37.81 -46.04
N PHE A 111 -10.43 -38.72 -45.44
CA PHE A 111 -10.09 -40.13 -45.31
C PHE A 111 -11.30 -40.99 -45.72
N PRO A 112 -11.50 -41.24 -47.01
CA PRO A 112 -12.74 -41.85 -47.52
C PRO A 112 -12.90 -43.33 -47.11
N ASN A 113 -11.81 -44.01 -46.77
CA ASN A 113 -11.83 -45.44 -46.42
C ASN A 113 -11.40 -45.76 -44.98
N LEU A 114 -11.11 -44.74 -44.16
CA LEU A 114 -10.61 -44.95 -42.80
C LEU A 114 -11.69 -45.58 -41.91
N THR A 115 -11.31 -46.66 -41.23
CA THR A 115 -12.15 -47.44 -40.33
C THR A 115 -11.75 -47.27 -38.86
N ALA A 116 -10.49 -46.97 -38.57
CA ALA A 116 -9.99 -46.77 -37.22
C ALA A 116 -9.00 -45.60 -37.12
N LEU A 117 -9.27 -44.67 -36.20
CA LEU A 117 -8.40 -43.53 -35.89
C LEU A 117 -8.06 -43.51 -34.40
N ASN A 118 -6.77 -43.49 -34.07
CA ASN A 118 -6.29 -43.40 -32.68
C ASN A 118 -5.40 -42.18 -32.47
N LEU A 119 -5.90 -41.24 -31.67
CA LEU A 119 -5.28 -39.96 -31.31
C LEU A 119 -4.94 -39.88 -29.81
N THR A 120 -4.87 -41.01 -29.11
CA THR A 120 -4.71 -41.04 -27.66
C THR A 120 -3.42 -40.39 -27.16
N VAL A 121 -3.45 -39.80 -25.96
CA VAL A 121 -2.26 -39.22 -25.31
C VAL A 121 -1.60 -38.16 -26.20
N ASN A 122 -2.35 -37.09 -26.48
CA ASN A 122 -1.87 -35.89 -27.16
C ASN A 122 -2.30 -34.66 -26.32
N ASN A 123 -2.17 -33.46 -26.88
CA ASN A 123 -2.60 -32.20 -26.25
C ASN A 123 -3.79 -31.57 -26.99
N ILE A 124 -4.68 -32.38 -27.57
CA ILE A 124 -5.79 -31.90 -28.40
C ILE A 124 -6.87 -31.30 -27.51
N HIS A 125 -7.16 -30.02 -27.68
CA HIS A 125 -8.22 -29.32 -26.95
C HIS A 125 -9.57 -29.34 -27.66
N ASN A 126 -9.57 -29.29 -28.99
CA ASN A 126 -10.78 -29.21 -29.80
C ASN A 126 -10.72 -30.23 -30.93
N PHE A 127 -11.81 -30.94 -31.17
CA PHE A 127 -11.94 -31.88 -32.28
C PHE A 127 -13.29 -31.71 -32.96
N THR A 128 -13.28 -31.55 -34.29
CA THR A 128 -14.50 -31.44 -35.09
C THR A 128 -14.36 -32.30 -36.33
N VAL A 129 -15.38 -33.13 -36.55
CA VAL A 129 -15.41 -34.04 -37.69
C VAL A 129 -16.78 -34.08 -38.33
N ASP A 130 -16.77 -34.04 -39.66
CA ASP A 130 -17.93 -34.35 -40.48
C ASP A 130 -17.82 -35.79 -40.98
N LEU A 131 -18.74 -36.65 -40.53
CA LEU A 131 -18.72 -38.07 -40.87
C LEU A 131 -19.16 -38.33 -42.32
N GLU A 132 -19.83 -37.41 -43.00
CA GLU A 132 -20.20 -37.58 -44.39
C GLU A 132 -19.03 -37.27 -45.32
N TYR A 133 -18.33 -36.16 -45.07
CA TYR A 133 -17.29 -35.66 -45.96
C TYR A 133 -15.88 -36.07 -45.55
N ARG A 134 -15.57 -36.18 -44.26
CA ARG A 134 -14.20 -36.49 -43.82
C ARG A 134 -14.03 -37.98 -43.58
N PHE A 135 -14.87 -38.59 -42.74
CA PHE A 135 -14.72 -39.99 -42.30
C PHE A 135 -15.96 -40.87 -42.57
N PRO A 136 -16.37 -41.11 -43.82
CA PRO A 136 -17.60 -41.84 -44.15
C PRO A 136 -17.65 -43.30 -43.72
N LYS A 137 -16.51 -43.95 -43.44
CA LYS A 137 -16.43 -45.38 -43.09
C LYS A 137 -15.88 -45.65 -41.68
N ILE A 138 -15.70 -44.62 -40.86
CA ILE A 138 -15.08 -44.78 -39.53
C ILE A 138 -15.93 -45.64 -38.61
N ILE A 139 -15.29 -46.60 -37.95
CA ILE A 139 -15.90 -47.54 -37.00
C ILE A 139 -15.40 -47.23 -35.58
N THR A 140 -14.09 -46.98 -35.43
CA THR A 140 -13.47 -46.73 -34.13
C THR A 140 -12.77 -45.39 -34.12
N LEU A 141 -13.12 -44.53 -33.17
CA LEU A 141 -12.46 -43.24 -32.94
C LEU A 141 -11.99 -43.18 -31.48
N ASP A 142 -10.69 -43.00 -31.28
CA ASP A 142 -10.10 -42.90 -29.94
C ASP A 142 -9.41 -41.56 -29.70
N LEU A 143 -10.00 -40.76 -28.81
CA LEU A 143 -9.54 -39.42 -28.42
C LEU A 143 -9.12 -39.39 -26.94
N SER A 144 -9.01 -40.54 -26.29
CA SER A 144 -8.77 -40.64 -24.84
C SER A 144 -7.45 -39.99 -24.41
N ASN A 145 -7.39 -39.53 -23.16
CA ASN A 145 -6.21 -38.89 -22.57
C ASN A 145 -5.74 -37.65 -23.34
N ASN A 146 -6.69 -36.87 -23.86
CA ASN A 146 -6.48 -35.53 -24.38
C ASN A 146 -7.20 -34.52 -23.46
N PRO A 147 -6.70 -33.28 -23.31
CA PRO A 147 -7.40 -32.19 -22.63
C PRO A 147 -8.56 -31.63 -23.47
N LEU A 148 -9.36 -32.52 -24.05
CA LEU A 148 -10.42 -32.22 -25.01
C LEU A 148 -11.55 -31.46 -24.30
N GLU A 149 -11.68 -30.18 -24.60
CA GLU A 149 -12.70 -29.27 -24.07
C GLU A 149 -13.94 -29.22 -24.96
N PHE A 150 -13.75 -29.28 -26.28
CA PHE A 150 -14.80 -29.26 -27.29
C PHE A 150 -14.71 -30.46 -28.22
N LEU A 151 -15.85 -31.13 -28.41
CA LEU A 151 -16.00 -32.21 -29.39
C LEU A 151 -17.32 -32.05 -30.13
N SER A 152 -17.22 -31.94 -31.46
CA SER A 152 -18.37 -31.92 -32.35
C SER A 152 -18.23 -33.00 -33.42
N ILE A 153 -19.22 -33.87 -33.49
CA ILE A 153 -19.33 -34.93 -34.49
C ILE A 153 -20.60 -34.63 -35.29
N ILE A 154 -20.44 -34.32 -36.57
CA ILE A 154 -21.55 -34.03 -37.48
C ILE A 154 -21.92 -35.34 -38.18
N ASP A 155 -23.17 -35.78 -38.00
CA ASP A 155 -23.70 -37.00 -38.59
C ASP A 155 -23.97 -36.84 -40.09
N LYS A 156 -24.17 -37.97 -40.77
CA LYS A 156 -24.59 -37.97 -42.18
C LYS A 156 -25.98 -37.36 -42.32
N ALA A 157 -26.32 -36.80 -43.49
CA ALA A 157 -27.58 -36.12 -43.77
C ALA A 157 -28.88 -36.85 -43.33
N ASN A 158 -28.84 -38.19 -43.19
CA ASN A 158 -29.97 -39.00 -42.72
C ASN A 158 -29.96 -39.28 -41.20
N GLY A 159 -29.11 -38.61 -40.42
CA GLY A 159 -28.92 -38.85 -38.97
C GLY A 159 -28.26 -40.20 -38.64
N ASN A 160 -27.59 -40.82 -39.61
CA ASN A 160 -26.92 -42.11 -39.43
C ASN A 160 -25.42 -41.91 -39.16
N ASN A 161 -24.90 -42.63 -38.18
CA ASN A 161 -23.49 -42.60 -37.79
C ASN A 161 -22.81 -43.95 -38.07
N SER A 162 -21.57 -43.92 -38.56
CA SER A 162 -20.76 -45.12 -38.83
C SER A 162 -19.98 -45.61 -37.60
N ILE A 163 -19.67 -44.74 -36.64
CA ILE A 163 -18.89 -45.06 -35.44
C ILE A 163 -19.63 -46.12 -34.60
N LYS A 164 -18.90 -47.17 -34.21
CA LYS A 164 -19.35 -48.21 -33.27
C LYS A 164 -18.68 -48.11 -31.91
N PHE A 165 -17.44 -47.63 -31.88
CA PHE A 165 -16.66 -47.46 -30.65
C PHE A 165 -16.08 -46.04 -30.60
N LEU A 166 -16.45 -45.31 -29.56
CA LEU A 166 -15.94 -43.97 -29.28
C LEU A 166 -15.27 -43.97 -27.90
N HIS A 167 -13.97 -43.66 -27.87
CA HIS A 167 -13.19 -43.65 -26.64
C HIS A 167 -12.86 -42.20 -26.25
N LEU A 168 -13.35 -41.79 -25.07
CA LEU A 168 -13.27 -40.44 -24.54
C LEU A 168 -12.80 -40.44 -23.08
N GLN A 169 -12.11 -41.49 -22.63
CA GLN A 169 -11.65 -41.60 -21.24
C GLN A 169 -10.64 -40.51 -20.89
N ASN A 170 -10.70 -40.02 -19.65
CA ASN A 170 -9.82 -38.97 -19.13
C ASN A 170 -9.81 -37.68 -19.99
N THR A 171 -10.98 -37.26 -20.50
CA THR A 171 -11.15 -36.00 -21.24
C THR A 171 -11.85 -34.93 -20.38
N LEU A 172 -11.90 -33.68 -20.86
CA LEU A 172 -12.43 -32.52 -20.12
C LEU A 172 -13.57 -31.84 -20.88
N LEU A 173 -14.52 -32.61 -21.40
CA LEU A 173 -15.62 -32.12 -22.23
C LEU A 173 -16.45 -31.05 -21.48
N LYS A 174 -16.34 -29.79 -21.92
CA LYS A 174 -17.02 -28.65 -21.29
C LYS A 174 -18.38 -28.37 -21.90
N THR A 175 -18.54 -28.67 -23.19
CA THR A 175 -19.70 -28.23 -23.96
C THR A 175 -20.73 -29.34 -24.14
N PRO A 176 -22.02 -29.03 -24.32
CA PRO A 176 -23.09 -30.01 -24.32
C PRO A 176 -23.17 -30.87 -25.59
N GLU A 177 -22.52 -30.50 -26.69
CA GLU A 177 -22.64 -31.15 -28.01
C GLU A 177 -22.15 -32.59 -27.98
N ALA A 178 -20.94 -32.81 -27.45
CA ALA A 178 -20.34 -34.14 -27.33
C ALA A 178 -21.25 -35.09 -26.57
N TRP A 179 -21.79 -34.60 -25.45
CA TRP A 179 -22.65 -35.40 -24.60
C TRP A 179 -24.00 -35.67 -25.25
N THR A 180 -24.62 -34.66 -25.86
CA THR A 180 -25.85 -34.80 -26.63
C THR A 180 -25.68 -35.83 -27.77
N TRP A 181 -24.54 -35.80 -28.46
CA TRP A 181 -24.21 -36.78 -29.50
C TRP A 181 -24.09 -38.20 -28.92
N THR A 182 -23.38 -38.38 -27.80
CA THR A 182 -23.26 -39.71 -27.15
C THR A 182 -24.62 -40.26 -26.72
N LEU A 183 -25.51 -39.38 -26.26
CA LEU A 183 -26.84 -39.73 -25.79
C LEU A 183 -27.80 -40.05 -26.93
N THR A 184 -27.68 -39.40 -28.08
CA THR A 184 -28.51 -39.66 -29.28
C THR A 184 -28.12 -40.98 -29.96
N HIS A 185 -26.84 -41.35 -29.91
CA HIS A 185 -26.30 -42.54 -30.58
C HIS A 185 -26.06 -43.76 -29.67
N PHE A 186 -26.58 -43.74 -28.45
CA PHE A 186 -26.35 -44.76 -27.42
C PHE A 186 -26.76 -46.19 -27.82
N ASN A 187 -27.77 -46.34 -28.69
CA ASN A 187 -28.21 -47.64 -29.18
C ASN A 187 -27.24 -48.22 -30.23
N SER A 188 -26.55 -47.36 -30.98
CA SER A 188 -25.72 -47.73 -32.13
C SER A 188 -24.22 -47.73 -31.84
N THR A 189 -23.78 -46.99 -30.80
CA THR A 189 -22.38 -46.69 -30.49
C THR A 189 -22.09 -46.97 -29.02
N ILE A 190 -20.99 -47.66 -28.74
CA ILE A 190 -20.45 -47.83 -27.39
C ILE A 190 -19.49 -46.67 -27.11
N VAL A 191 -19.73 -45.93 -26.03
CA VAL A 191 -18.94 -44.76 -25.64
C VAL A 191 -18.27 -45.00 -24.30
N HIS A 192 -16.93 -44.94 -24.27
CA HIS A 192 -16.16 -45.09 -23.04
C HIS A 192 -15.82 -43.71 -22.44
N LEU A 193 -16.33 -43.43 -21.24
CA LEU A 193 -16.27 -42.12 -20.59
C LEU A 193 -15.56 -42.14 -19.23
N ASN A 194 -14.77 -43.18 -18.94
CA ASN A 194 -14.18 -43.37 -17.62
C ASN A 194 -13.33 -42.14 -17.22
N ASN A 195 -13.58 -41.63 -16.01
CA ASN A 195 -13.03 -40.37 -15.46
C ASN A 195 -13.37 -39.08 -16.24
N THR A 196 -14.25 -39.15 -17.24
CA THR A 196 -14.82 -38.00 -17.93
C THR A 196 -16.13 -37.64 -17.26
N ARG A 197 -16.26 -36.38 -16.85
CA ARG A 197 -17.44 -35.85 -16.15
C ARG A 197 -17.87 -34.56 -16.82
N PRO A 198 -19.19 -34.30 -16.92
CA PRO A 198 -19.67 -33.05 -17.46
C PRO A 198 -19.19 -31.88 -16.61
N TRP A 199 -18.92 -30.75 -17.24
CA TRP A 199 -18.62 -29.52 -16.53
C TRP A 199 -19.88 -28.99 -15.84
N CYS A 200 -19.73 -28.53 -14.59
CA CYS A 200 -20.85 -27.93 -13.88
C CYS A 200 -21.02 -26.45 -14.26
N ASP A 201 -21.81 -26.18 -15.30
CA ASP A 201 -22.36 -24.86 -15.59
C ASP A 201 -23.88 -24.95 -15.83
N CYS A 202 -24.58 -23.81 -15.74
CA CYS A 202 -26.04 -23.75 -15.82
C CYS A 202 -26.63 -24.32 -17.11
N GLU A 203 -26.03 -23.98 -18.24
CA GLU A 203 -26.50 -24.36 -19.56
C GLU A 203 -26.35 -25.87 -19.75
N THR A 204 -25.15 -26.35 -19.49
CA THR A 204 -24.76 -27.75 -19.56
C THR A 204 -25.65 -28.61 -18.66
N ILE A 205 -25.85 -28.21 -17.40
CA ILE A 205 -26.68 -28.98 -16.45
C ILE A 205 -28.16 -28.99 -16.82
N HIS A 206 -28.74 -27.89 -17.31
CA HIS A 206 -30.13 -27.89 -17.74
C HIS A 206 -30.36 -28.89 -18.88
N ILE A 207 -29.44 -28.91 -19.85
CA ILE A 207 -29.44 -29.88 -20.95
C ILE A 207 -29.33 -31.30 -20.38
N PHE A 208 -28.38 -31.54 -19.48
CA PHE A 208 -28.18 -32.85 -18.87
C PHE A 208 -29.33 -33.33 -17.98
N GLN A 209 -29.98 -32.48 -17.22
CA GLN A 209 -31.12 -32.86 -16.39
C GLN A 209 -32.30 -33.29 -17.28
N GLY A 210 -32.52 -32.60 -18.40
CA GLY A 210 -33.50 -33.02 -19.41
C GLY A 210 -33.13 -34.38 -20.01
N LEU A 211 -31.87 -34.53 -20.41
CA LEU A 211 -31.37 -35.76 -21.04
C LEU A 211 -31.34 -36.96 -20.07
N TYR A 212 -30.95 -36.76 -18.82
CA TYR A 212 -30.92 -37.78 -17.76
C TYR A 212 -32.32 -38.35 -17.51
N LYS A 213 -33.35 -37.47 -17.48
CA LYS A 213 -34.76 -37.89 -17.36
C LYS A 213 -35.19 -38.76 -18.54
N GLU A 214 -34.84 -38.39 -19.76
CA GLU A 214 -35.16 -39.20 -20.95
C GLU A 214 -34.40 -40.53 -20.97
N TRP A 215 -33.12 -40.54 -20.60
CA TRP A 215 -32.31 -41.76 -20.52
C TRP A 215 -32.78 -42.76 -19.46
N LYS A 216 -33.20 -42.26 -18.28
CA LYS A 216 -33.75 -43.12 -17.22
C LYS A 216 -35.03 -43.82 -17.68
N LYS A 217 -35.86 -43.17 -18.51
CA LYS A 217 -37.03 -43.81 -19.13
C LYS A 217 -36.61 -44.92 -20.08
N VAL A 218 -35.69 -44.67 -21.00
CA VAL A 218 -35.24 -45.64 -22.00
C VAL A 218 -34.76 -46.94 -21.35
N LEU A 219 -33.91 -46.86 -20.34
CA LEU A 219 -33.37 -48.04 -19.63
C LEU A 219 -34.44 -48.85 -18.86
N SER A 220 -35.56 -48.22 -18.50
CA SER A 220 -36.67 -48.91 -17.86
C SER A 220 -37.53 -49.72 -18.85
N TYR A 221 -37.43 -49.45 -20.16
CA TYR A 221 -38.28 -50.07 -21.19
C TYR A 221 -37.55 -50.98 -22.19
N THR A 222 -36.22 -50.95 -22.27
CA THR A 222 -35.45 -51.72 -23.27
C THR A 222 -34.78 -52.98 -22.71
N PHE A 223 -35.06 -54.14 -23.30
CA PHE A 223 -34.25 -55.36 -23.17
C PHE A 223 -32.93 -55.19 -23.96
N LEU A 224 -31.89 -54.66 -23.33
CA LEU A 224 -30.54 -54.60 -23.90
C LEU A 224 -29.75 -55.91 -23.63
N PRO A 225 -28.77 -56.28 -24.46
CA PRO A 225 -27.85 -57.37 -24.16
C PRO A 225 -27.02 -57.08 -22.89
N GLN A 226 -26.78 -58.10 -22.06
CA GLN A 226 -26.18 -57.97 -20.72
C GLN A 226 -24.81 -57.27 -20.71
N SER A 227 -24.01 -57.39 -21.77
CA SER A 227 -22.72 -56.70 -21.91
C SER A 227 -22.85 -55.20 -22.19
N ARG A 228 -23.81 -54.77 -23.04
CA ARG A 228 -24.08 -53.35 -23.30
C ARG A 228 -24.73 -52.64 -22.13
N ILE A 229 -25.50 -53.37 -21.31
CA ILE A 229 -26.13 -52.83 -20.11
C ILE A 229 -25.09 -52.34 -19.11
N ALA A 230 -24.03 -53.12 -18.85
CA ALA A 230 -23.02 -52.79 -17.85
C ALA A 230 -22.24 -51.50 -18.19
N GLU A 231 -21.80 -51.35 -19.44
CA GLU A 231 -21.06 -50.16 -19.89
C GLU A 231 -21.96 -48.91 -19.94
N ASN A 232 -23.21 -49.04 -20.38
CA ASN A 232 -24.15 -47.91 -20.40
C ASN A 232 -24.62 -47.51 -18.99
N LEU A 233 -24.70 -48.44 -18.04
CA LEU A 233 -24.93 -48.14 -16.60
C LEU A 233 -23.75 -47.37 -15.99
N GLU A 234 -22.52 -47.64 -16.43
CA GLU A 234 -21.36 -46.84 -16.04
C GLU A 234 -21.54 -45.38 -16.50
N VAL A 235 -21.99 -45.16 -17.74
CA VAL A 235 -22.30 -43.81 -18.26
C VAL A 235 -23.36 -43.09 -17.43
N LEU A 236 -24.41 -43.76 -16.97
CA LEU A 236 -25.39 -43.15 -16.06
C LEU A 236 -24.79 -42.70 -14.73
N SER A 237 -23.93 -43.54 -14.14
CA SER A 237 -23.22 -43.18 -12.91
C SER A 237 -22.20 -42.06 -13.14
N LEU A 238 -21.74 -41.92 -14.38
CA LEU A 238 -20.90 -40.82 -14.82
C LEU A 238 -21.68 -39.52 -14.88
N LEU A 239 -22.88 -39.57 -15.47
CA LEU A 239 -23.80 -38.44 -15.64
C LEU A 239 -24.39 -37.95 -14.32
N SER A 240 -24.62 -38.79 -13.31
CA SER A 240 -25.19 -38.34 -12.04
C SER A 240 -24.34 -37.31 -11.29
N PHE A 241 -23.07 -37.15 -11.66
CA PHE A 241 -22.17 -36.16 -11.07
C PHE A 241 -21.50 -35.29 -12.13
N CYS A 242 -21.42 -33.99 -11.88
CA CYS A 242 -20.63 -33.05 -12.67
C CYS A 242 -19.35 -32.65 -11.92
N ARG A 243 -18.38 -32.08 -12.64
CA ARG A 243 -17.13 -31.56 -12.10
C ARG A 243 -17.12 -30.02 -12.15
N SER A 244 -16.80 -29.39 -11.03
CA SER A 244 -16.58 -27.94 -10.94
C SER A 244 -15.16 -27.61 -10.45
N LYS A 245 -14.69 -26.40 -10.75
CA LYS A 245 -13.38 -25.87 -10.37
C LYS A 245 -13.54 -24.90 -9.19
N TYR A 246 -13.85 -25.45 -8.02
CA TYR A 246 -13.73 -24.76 -6.74
C TYR A 246 -12.47 -25.29 -6.04
N ASN A 247 -11.37 -24.52 -6.10
CA ASN A 247 -10.07 -24.89 -5.48
C ASN A 247 -9.58 -26.33 -5.78
N GLY A 248 -9.80 -26.81 -7.01
CA GLY A 248 -9.46 -28.17 -7.44
C GLY A 248 -10.66 -28.90 -8.07
N PRO A 249 -10.53 -30.19 -8.42
CA PRO A 249 -11.63 -30.97 -8.96
C PRO A 249 -12.62 -31.39 -7.86
N VAL A 250 -13.77 -30.73 -7.80
CA VAL A 250 -14.89 -31.12 -6.92
C VAL A 250 -15.98 -31.76 -7.76
N LEU A 251 -16.50 -32.90 -7.31
CA LEU A 251 -17.65 -33.55 -7.92
C LEU A 251 -18.92 -33.17 -7.17
N PHE A 252 -19.93 -32.73 -7.91
CA PHE A 252 -21.26 -32.38 -7.40
C PHE A 252 -22.30 -33.31 -8.01
N ALA A 253 -23.35 -33.64 -7.25
CA ALA A 253 -24.51 -34.29 -7.82
C ALA A 253 -25.24 -33.32 -8.77
N LEU A 254 -25.69 -33.80 -9.94
CA LEU A 254 -26.37 -32.96 -10.93
C LEU A 254 -27.68 -32.33 -10.41
N GLU A 255 -28.39 -33.03 -9.54
CA GLU A 255 -29.68 -32.57 -8.99
C GLU A 255 -29.50 -31.45 -7.97
N ASP A 256 -28.33 -31.40 -7.32
CA ASP A 256 -28.02 -30.47 -6.24
C ASP A 256 -27.19 -29.26 -6.71
N PHE A 257 -26.70 -29.27 -7.96
CA PHE A 257 -25.85 -28.18 -8.45
C PHE A 257 -26.67 -26.92 -8.80
N PRO A 258 -26.19 -25.70 -8.49
CA PRO A 258 -26.93 -24.46 -8.70
C PRO A 258 -27.04 -24.03 -10.16
N CYS A 259 -28.00 -24.60 -10.87
CA CYS A 259 -28.37 -24.16 -12.21
C CYS A 259 -29.74 -23.51 -12.18
N TYR A 260 -29.78 -22.18 -12.11
CA TYR A 260 -31.04 -21.46 -12.16
C TYR A 260 -31.01 -20.34 -13.17
N ASN A 261 -32.03 -20.42 -14.04
CA ASN A 261 -32.58 -19.43 -14.92
C ASN A 261 -32.64 -18.05 -14.23
N GLU A 262 -32.08 -17.02 -14.86
CA GLU A 262 -31.93 -15.66 -14.30
C GLU A 262 -33.26 -15.00 -13.88
N ASN A 263 -34.39 -15.62 -14.20
CA ASN A 263 -35.74 -15.10 -13.98
C ASN A 263 -36.41 -15.55 -12.66
N ILE A 264 -35.79 -16.41 -11.85
CA ILE A 264 -36.39 -16.85 -10.57
C ILE A 264 -35.78 -16.07 -9.41
N LYS A 265 -36.53 -15.08 -8.91
CA LYS A 265 -36.25 -14.30 -7.70
C LYS A 265 -35.88 -15.23 -6.54
N LYS A 266 -34.67 -15.09 -5.98
CA LYS A 266 -34.24 -15.89 -4.82
C LYS A 266 -34.59 -15.20 -3.51
N GLU A 267 -35.35 -15.88 -2.67
CA GLU A 267 -35.71 -15.40 -1.32
C GLU A 267 -34.76 -15.89 -0.20
N LYS A 268 -33.92 -16.93 -0.43
CA LYS A 268 -33.05 -17.57 0.59
C LYS A 268 -31.73 -18.09 0.00
N CYS A 269 -30.70 -18.26 0.86
CA CYS A 269 -29.45 -18.96 0.51
C CYS A 269 -29.68 -20.46 0.32
N ARG A 270 -28.73 -21.14 -0.34
CA ARG A 270 -28.79 -22.58 -0.55
C ARG A 270 -27.51 -23.27 -0.14
N LEU A 271 -27.68 -24.49 0.36
CA LEU A 271 -26.61 -25.40 0.74
C LEU A 271 -26.41 -26.43 -0.37
N TYR A 272 -25.17 -26.65 -0.78
CA TYR A 272 -24.80 -27.69 -1.72
C TYR A 272 -23.81 -28.63 -1.05
N ALA A 273 -23.84 -29.90 -1.43
CA ALA A 273 -22.84 -30.87 -1.05
C ALA A 273 -22.08 -31.39 -2.27
N GLY A 274 -20.78 -31.52 -2.10
CA GLY A 274 -19.88 -32.09 -3.07
C GLY A 274 -18.87 -33.01 -2.42
N HIS A 275 -18.08 -33.66 -3.25
CA HIS A 275 -17.01 -34.54 -2.83
C HIS A 275 -15.71 -34.19 -3.56
N VAL A 276 -14.63 -34.07 -2.79
CA VAL A 276 -13.27 -34.01 -3.33
C VAL A 276 -12.70 -35.42 -3.28
N ARG A 277 -12.33 -35.95 -4.45
CA ARG A 277 -11.57 -37.21 -4.55
C ARG A 277 -10.07 -36.89 -4.47
N LEU A 278 -9.48 -37.04 -3.29
CA LEU A 278 -8.03 -37.01 -3.12
C LEU A 278 -7.49 -38.44 -3.31
N HIS A 279 -6.61 -38.63 -4.28
CA HIS A 279 -5.84 -39.85 -4.55
C HIS A 279 -6.51 -41.18 -4.13
N LYS A 280 -7.33 -41.75 -5.03
CA LYS A 280 -7.93 -43.11 -5.01
C LYS A 280 -8.65 -43.62 -3.75
N PHE A 281 -8.53 -43.02 -2.56
CA PHE A 281 -9.02 -43.64 -1.31
C PHE A 281 -9.66 -42.66 -0.30
N MET A 282 -9.58 -41.33 -0.48
CA MET A 282 -10.19 -40.37 0.44
C MET A 282 -11.21 -39.46 -0.27
N ASN A 283 -12.49 -39.64 0.05
CA ASN A 283 -13.55 -38.70 -0.30
C ASN A 283 -13.73 -37.73 0.87
N LYS A 284 -13.22 -36.50 0.75
CA LYS A 284 -13.54 -35.42 1.69
C LYS A 284 -14.88 -34.80 1.27
N GLN A 285 -15.79 -34.58 2.22
CA GLN A 285 -17.04 -33.87 1.93
C GLN A 285 -16.75 -32.38 1.82
N VAL A 286 -17.46 -31.69 0.93
CA VAL A 286 -17.40 -30.23 0.84
C VAL A 286 -18.80 -29.70 0.80
N PHE A 287 -19.07 -28.67 1.59
CA PHE A 287 -20.35 -27.99 1.62
C PHE A 287 -20.18 -26.55 1.19
N PHE A 288 -21.13 -26.06 0.41
CA PHE A 288 -21.13 -24.69 -0.08
C PHE A 288 -22.45 -24.05 0.35
N LEU A 289 -22.39 -23.01 1.19
CA LEU A 289 -23.52 -22.14 1.45
C LEU A 289 -23.40 -20.92 0.53
N ASP A 290 -24.22 -20.88 -0.51
CA ASP A 290 -24.21 -19.81 -1.51
C ASP A 290 -25.36 -18.82 -1.28
N CYS A 291 -24.96 -17.57 -1.06
CA CYS A 291 -25.81 -16.42 -0.84
C CYS A 291 -25.58 -15.30 -1.87
N THR A 292 -24.82 -15.55 -2.94
CA THR A 292 -24.38 -14.52 -3.91
C THR A 292 -25.53 -13.82 -4.63
N LYS A 293 -26.57 -14.57 -5.05
CA LYS A 293 -27.70 -14.07 -5.86
C LYS A 293 -29.01 -13.81 -5.07
N VAL A 294 -28.94 -13.40 -3.80
CA VAL A 294 -30.15 -13.13 -3.00
C VAL A 294 -30.61 -11.68 -3.20
N GLU A 295 -31.88 -11.48 -3.60
CA GLU A 295 -32.42 -10.17 -4.01
C GLU A 295 -33.12 -9.38 -2.89
N LYS A 296 -33.50 -10.05 -1.79
CA LYS A 296 -34.07 -9.39 -0.59
C LYS A 296 -32.99 -9.21 0.46
N LYS A 297 -33.14 -8.16 1.30
CA LYS A 297 -32.23 -7.90 2.44
C LYS A 297 -32.10 -9.19 3.25
N LEU A 298 -30.97 -9.85 3.06
CA LEU A 298 -30.74 -11.19 3.58
C LEU A 298 -30.32 -11.00 5.04
N ASN A 299 -31.28 -11.18 5.96
CA ASN A 299 -30.95 -11.32 7.36
C ASN A 299 -30.41 -12.73 7.54
N LEU A 300 -29.09 -12.90 7.45
CA LEU A 300 -28.39 -14.14 7.81
C LEU A 300 -28.37 -14.29 9.33
N ASP A 301 -29.55 -14.25 9.95
CA ASP A 301 -29.70 -14.58 11.36
C ASP A 301 -29.51 -16.09 11.56
N ASN A 302 -29.20 -16.44 12.81
CA ASN A 302 -28.88 -17.81 13.16
C ASN A 302 -30.02 -18.77 12.80
N GLU A 303 -31.27 -18.33 12.98
CA GLU A 303 -32.47 -19.12 12.67
C GLU A 303 -32.59 -19.44 11.18
N THR A 304 -32.32 -18.49 10.28
CA THR A 304 -32.43 -18.71 8.83
C THR A 304 -31.43 -19.73 8.33
N ILE A 305 -30.18 -19.65 8.77
CA ILE A 305 -29.14 -20.60 8.33
C ILE A 305 -29.30 -21.94 9.06
N GLN A 306 -29.66 -21.95 10.34
CA GLN A 306 -29.98 -23.18 11.06
C GLN A 306 -31.14 -23.91 10.36
N PHE A 307 -32.18 -23.20 9.93
CA PHE A 307 -33.25 -23.75 9.11
C PHE A 307 -32.74 -24.35 7.78
N ILE A 308 -31.78 -23.69 7.11
CA ILE A 308 -31.16 -24.22 5.88
C ILE A 308 -30.41 -25.54 6.16
N PHE A 309 -29.66 -25.63 7.26
CA PHE A 309 -28.96 -26.87 7.65
C PHE A 309 -29.88 -27.95 8.26
N GLU A 310 -31.02 -27.57 8.83
CA GLU A 310 -31.96 -28.47 9.49
C GLU A 310 -32.92 -29.14 8.50
N ASN A 311 -33.48 -28.38 7.56
CA ASN A 311 -34.46 -28.90 6.58
C ASN A 311 -33.86 -29.78 5.49
N ASP A 312 -32.55 -29.70 5.27
CA ASP A 312 -31.89 -30.56 4.28
C ASP A 312 -31.59 -31.94 4.88
N SER A 313 -32.64 -32.76 4.96
CA SER A 313 -32.65 -34.06 5.64
C SER A 313 -31.79 -35.15 4.98
N GLU A 314 -31.27 -34.88 3.77
CA GLU A 314 -30.47 -35.84 2.99
C GLU A 314 -28.95 -35.75 3.24
N LEU A 315 -28.47 -34.64 3.81
CA LEU A 315 -27.03 -34.42 4.02
C LEU A 315 -26.53 -35.15 5.27
N LYS A 316 -26.09 -36.41 5.09
CA LYS A 316 -25.41 -37.19 6.13
C LYS A 316 -23.92 -36.82 6.21
N PHE A 317 -23.58 -36.04 7.23
CA PHE A 317 -22.21 -35.64 7.62
C PHE A 317 -21.43 -36.79 8.24
N SER A 318 -21.02 -37.76 7.40
CA SER A 318 -20.33 -38.99 7.84
C SER A 318 -18.80 -38.91 7.76
N LYS A 319 -18.25 -37.84 7.20
CA LYS A 319 -16.81 -37.66 6.90
C LYS A 319 -16.34 -36.24 7.25
N PRO A 320 -15.02 -36.01 7.45
CA PRO A 320 -14.47 -34.67 7.59
C PRO A 320 -14.83 -33.82 6.38
N ALA A 321 -15.18 -32.56 6.65
CA ALA A 321 -15.82 -31.69 5.68
C ALA A 321 -15.22 -30.28 5.64
N ASP A 322 -15.07 -29.76 4.42
CA ASP A 322 -14.77 -28.36 4.18
C ASP A 322 -16.07 -27.57 3.99
N LEU A 323 -16.16 -26.40 4.61
CA LEU A 323 -17.34 -25.54 4.52
C LEU A 323 -16.95 -24.22 3.87
N TYR A 324 -17.54 -23.96 2.71
CA TYR A 324 -17.38 -22.74 1.93
C TYR A 324 -18.62 -21.87 2.08
N PHE A 325 -18.41 -20.63 2.54
CA PHE A 325 -19.44 -19.60 2.61
C PHE A 325 -19.23 -18.61 1.48
N LEU A 326 -20.07 -18.68 0.44
CA LEU A 326 -20.02 -17.83 -0.73
C LEU A 326 -21.02 -16.69 -0.55
N LEU A 327 -20.54 -15.58 0.03
CA LEU A 327 -21.30 -14.37 0.31
C LEU A 327 -21.05 -13.27 -0.71
N GLY A 328 -20.06 -13.47 -1.60
CA GLY A 328 -19.59 -12.50 -2.58
C GLY A 328 -20.64 -12.02 -3.58
N GLU A 329 -20.38 -10.88 -4.22
CA GLU A 329 -21.25 -10.27 -5.25
C GLU A 329 -22.66 -9.85 -4.76
N ASN A 330 -22.90 -9.91 -3.45
CA ASN A 330 -24.17 -9.53 -2.85
C ASN A 330 -24.12 -8.14 -2.20
N ASN A 331 -24.67 -7.17 -2.91
CA ASN A 331 -24.76 -5.76 -2.49
C ASN A 331 -25.65 -5.49 -1.27
N LEU A 332 -26.34 -6.49 -0.73
CA LEU A 332 -27.26 -6.38 0.42
C LEU A 332 -26.60 -6.80 1.74
N ILE A 333 -25.49 -7.52 1.67
CA ILE A 333 -24.70 -7.88 2.85
C ILE A 333 -23.96 -6.61 3.30
N THR A 334 -23.88 -6.37 4.61
CA THR A 334 -23.14 -5.22 5.19
C THR A 334 -22.28 -5.62 6.37
N THR A 335 -22.54 -6.80 6.91
CA THR A 335 -21.86 -7.44 8.04
C THR A 335 -21.80 -8.93 7.77
N LEU A 336 -20.72 -9.59 8.19
CA LEU A 336 -20.65 -11.04 8.13
C LEU A 336 -21.64 -11.67 9.14
N PRO A 337 -22.19 -12.86 8.84
CA PRO A 337 -23.03 -13.60 9.79
C PRO A 337 -22.21 -14.21 10.94
N ASN A 338 -22.88 -14.56 12.05
CA ASN A 338 -22.22 -15.22 13.21
C ASN A 338 -22.00 -16.71 12.93
N LEU A 339 -20.95 -17.03 12.18
CA LEU A 339 -20.65 -18.41 11.76
C LEU A 339 -20.29 -19.36 12.91
N THR A 340 -19.97 -18.83 14.09
CA THR A 340 -19.55 -19.62 15.26
C THR A 340 -20.74 -20.31 15.93
N GLU A 341 -21.91 -19.68 15.94
CA GLU A 341 -23.15 -20.25 16.48
C GLU A 341 -23.95 -21.06 15.45
N LEU A 342 -23.65 -20.85 14.17
CA LEU A 342 -24.44 -21.34 13.04
C LEU A 342 -24.29 -22.83 12.69
N ILE A 343 -23.29 -23.50 13.25
CA ILE A 343 -23.00 -24.90 12.93
C ILE A 343 -23.61 -25.76 14.04
N PRO A 344 -24.76 -26.41 13.81
CA PRO A 344 -25.43 -27.18 14.86
C PRO A 344 -24.49 -28.26 15.40
N LYS A 345 -24.07 -28.10 16.66
CA LYS A 345 -23.15 -29.03 17.36
C LYS A 345 -23.65 -30.48 17.32
N THR A 346 -24.95 -30.70 17.13
CA THR A 346 -25.65 -31.98 17.14
C THR A 346 -25.60 -32.79 15.83
N LYS A 347 -25.49 -32.14 14.64
CA LYS A 347 -25.38 -32.84 13.33
C LYS A 347 -23.92 -33.02 12.86
N PHE A 348 -23.01 -32.18 13.32
CA PHE A 348 -21.63 -32.12 12.84
C PHE A 348 -20.62 -32.77 13.82
N ASN A 349 -20.89 -34.02 14.20
CA ASN A 349 -20.20 -34.73 15.30
C ASN A 349 -18.87 -35.42 14.92
N SER A 350 -18.27 -35.16 13.74
CA SER A 350 -17.08 -35.89 13.28
C SER A 350 -16.04 -34.99 12.61
N PHE A 351 -14.83 -35.01 13.19
CA PHE A 351 -13.45 -34.64 12.77
C PHE A 351 -13.17 -33.45 11.81
N GLU A 352 -12.15 -32.66 12.18
CA GLU A 352 -11.47 -31.57 11.45
C GLU A 352 -12.29 -30.87 10.36
N LYS A 353 -12.99 -29.82 10.79
CA LYS A 353 -13.69 -28.90 9.88
C LYS A 353 -12.74 -27.79 9.47
N THR A 354 -12.77 -27.45 8.19
CA THR A 354 -12.03 -26.30 7.66
C THR A 354 -13.02 -25.33 7.03
N PHE A 355 -12.85 -24.05 7.32
CA PHE A 355 -13.76 -23.01 6.85
C PHE A 355 -13.09 -22.12 5.82
N TYR A 356 -13.91 -21.70 4.85
CA TYR A 356 -13.54 -20.80 3.77
C TYR A 356 -14.66 -19.78 3.64
N ILE A 357 -14.35 -18.49 3.81
CA ILE A 357 -15.33 -17.41 3.70
C ILE A 357 -14.93 -16.53 2.53
N HIS A 358 -15.75 -16.52 1.49
CA HIS A 358 -15.55 -15.70 0.30
C HIS A 358 -16.66 -14.65 0.25
N ALA A 359 -16.33 -13.43 0.66
CA ALA A 359 -17.28 -12.33 0.82
C ALA A 359 -16.79 -11.05 0.11
N GLU A 360 -16.13 -11.22 -1.03
CA GLU A 360 -15.66 -10.12 -1.86
C GLU A 360 -16.86 -9.43 -2.56
N HIS A 361 -16.82 -8.10 -2.70
CA HIS A 361 -17.92 -7.33 -3.32
C HIS A 361 -19.25 -7.34 -2.54
N SER A 362 -19.20 -7.46 -1.21
CA SER A 362 -20.38 -7.62 -0.34
C SER A 362 -20.65 -6.42 0.58
N LYS A 363 -20.18 -5.20 0.25
CA LYS A 363 -20.33 -3.95 1.03
C LYS A 363 -20.10 -4.08 2.55
N ILE A 364 -19.30 -5.03 3.01
CA ILE A 364 -19.03 -5.29 4.42
C ILE A 364 -18.30 -4.10 5.03
N THR A 365 -18.75 -3.66 6.21
CA THR A 365 -18.17 -2.50 6.91
C THR A 365 -17.31 -2.88 8.11
N LYS A 366 -17.69 -3.96 8.80
CA LYS A 366 -17.04 -4.42 10.03
C LYS A 366 -16.99 -5.94 10.06
N VAL A 367 -15.94 -6.46 10.69
CA VAL A 367 -15.73 -7.88 10.97
C VAL A 367 -15.63 -8.04 12.48
N PHE A 368 -16.46 -8.90 13.05
CA PHE A 368 -16.49 -9.20 14.46
C PHE A 368 -15.90 -10.58 14.75
N LYS A 369 -15.54 -10.83 16.01
CA LYS A 369 -14.90 -12.08 16.43
C LYS A 369 -15.83 -13.27 16.24
N GLU A 370 -17.12 -13.06 16.46
CA GLU A 370 -18.20 -14.03 16.33
C GLU A 370 -18.41 -14.46 14.87
N ASN A 371 -17.98 -13.65 13.91
CA ASN A 371 -18.07 -13.98 12.49
C ASN A 371 -17.06 -15.03 12.03
N LEU A 372 -16.04 -15.30 12.86
CA LEU A 372 -14.88 -16.06 12.45
C LEU A 372 -14.89 -17.43 13.17
N PRO A 373 -15.15 -18.55 12.46
CA PRO A 373 -15.10 -19.87 13.07
C PRO A 373 -13.66 -20.28 13.42
N GLU A 374 -13.51 -21.28 14.28
CA GLU A 374 -12.20 -21.93 14.52
C GLU A 374 -11.77 -22.73 13.29
N ASN A 375 -10.46 -22.78 12.97
CA ASN A 375 -9.91 -23.41 11.75
C ASN A 375 -10.35 -22.74 10.43
N LEU A 376 -10.42 -21.40 10.43
CA LEU A 376 -10.62 -20.61 9.21
C LEU A 376 -9.33 -20.58 8.39
N THR A 377 -9.38 -21.09 7.15
CA THR A 377 -8.20 -21.15 6.27
C THR A 377 -8.16 -20.00 5.27
N GLU A 378 -9.32 -19.59 4.73
CA GLU A 378 -9.43 -18.47 3.80
C GLU A 378 -10.51 -17.50 4.23
N LEU A 379 -10.20 -16.20 4.18
CA LEU A 379 -11.12 -15.09 4.44
C LEU A 379 -10.94 -14.01 3.36
N PHE A 380 -11.75 -14.05 2.32
CA PHE A 380 -11.64 -13.10 1.22
C PHE A 380 -12.62 -11.94 1.41
N LEU A 381 -12.07 -10.74 1.56
CA LEU A 381 -12.78 -9.50 1.91
C LEU A 381 -12.44 -8.33 0.99
N ALA A 382 -11.80 -8.58 -0.16
CA ALA A 382 -11.55 -7.55 -1.16
C ALA A 382 -12.84 -6.85 -1.64
N ASN A 383 -12.71 -5.60 -2.08
CA ASN A 383 -13.80 -4.80 -2.64
C ASN A 383 -15.00 -4.63 -1.69
N ASN A 384 -14.72 -4.35 -0.41
CA ASN A 384 -15.73 -4.07 0.60
C ASN A 384 -15.61 -2.61 1.09
N ARG A 385 -16.22 -2.28 2.24
CA ARG A 385 -16.22 -0.96 2.87
C ARG A 385 -15.57 -1.01 4.25
N ILE A 386 -14.59 -1.88 4.44
CA ILE A 386 -13.90 -2.06 5.71
C ILE A 386 -12.94 -0.89 5.90
N GLU A 387 -13.08 -0.17 7.01
CA GLU A 387 -12.18 0.93 7.35
C GLU A 387 -11.01 0.46 8.23
N LYS A 388 -11.24 -0.53 9.08
CA LYS A 388 -10.23 -1.10 9.97
C LYS A 388 -10.64 -2.49 10.42
N LEU A 389 -9.67 -3.26 10.89
CA LEU A 389 -9.88 -4.51 11.63
C LEU A 389 -9.41 -4.33 13.06
N ASP A 390 -10.17 -4.86 14.01
CA ASP A 390 -9.73 -4.82 15.41
C ASP A 390 -8.46 -5.66 15.60
N PRO A 391 -7.50 -5.23 16.44
CA PRO A 391 -6.26 -5.95 16.71
C PRO A 391 -6.48 -7.43 17.07
N ASP A 392 -7.48 -7.72 17.89
CA ASP A 392 -7.83 -9.09 18.31
C ASP A 392 -8.22 -9.99 17.13
N ILE A 393 -8.85 -9.40 16.09
CA ILE A 393 -9.20 -10.10 14.86
C ILE A 393 -7.93 -10.44 14.08
N ILE A 394 -7.02 -9.49 13.96
CA ILE A 394 -5.74 -9.68 13.26
C ILE A 394 -4.91 -10.77 13.95
N ASP A 395 -4.83 -10.74 15.28
CA ASP A 395 -4.09 -11.73 16.06
C ASP A 395 -4.70 -13.13 15.92
N ARG A 396 -6.04 -13.21 15.90
CA ARG A 396 -6.74 -14.48 15.68
C ARG A 396 -6.53 -15.03 14.27
N LEU A 397 -6.64 -14.21 13.23
CA LEU A 397 -6.37 -14.62 11.85
C LEU A 397 -4.91 -15.05 11.66
N THR A 398 -3.98 -14.34 12.32
CA THR A 398 -2.56 -14.69 12.31
C THR A 398 -2.30 -16.03 12.99
N SER A 399 -2.88 -16.28 14.16
CA SER A 399 -2.67 -17.54 14.89
C SER A 399 -3.24 -18.76 14.15
N MET A 400 -4.29 -18.57 13.34
CA MET A 400 -4.87 -19.61 12.48
C MET A 400 -4.18 -19.73 11.11
N ASN A 401 -3.19 -18.89 10.80
CA ASN A 401 -2.57 -18.79 9.46
C ASN A 401 -3.59 -18.54 8.33
N THR A 402 -4.65 -17.78 8.60
CA THR A 402 -5.76 -17.55 7.66
C THR A 402 -5.33 -16.65 6.51
N LYS A 403 -5.38 -17.17 5.28
CA LYS A 403 -5.13 -16.39 4.06
C LYS A 403 -6.26 -15.39 3.84
N THR A 404 -5.93 -14.13 3.63
CA THR A 404 -6.91 -13.04 3.60
C THR A 404 -6.72 -12.13 2.39
N THR A 405 -7.81 -11.56 1.87
CA THR A 405 -7.77 -10.49 0.86
C THR A 405 -8.40 -9.21 1.40
N LEU A 406 -7.77 -8.04 1.19
CA LEU A 406 -8.23 -6.75 1.70
C LEU A 406 -8.15 -5.60 0.69
N LYS A 407 -7.70 -5.82 -0.55
CA LYS A 407 -7.60 -4.75 -1.55
C LYS A 407 -8.95 -4.06 -1.80
N ASN A 408 -8.88 -2.82 -2.27
CA ASN A 408 -10.06 -2.00 -2.59
C ASN A 408 -11.03 -1.85 -1.40
N ASN A 409 -10.50 -1.68 -0.19
CA ASN A 409 -11.24 -1.26 1.00
C ASN A 409 -10.78 0.15 1.42
N PRO A 410 -11.66 1.00 1.98
CA PRO A 410 -11.31 2.35 2.42
C PRO A 410 -10.57 2.35 3.78
N LEU A 411 -9.39 1.73 3.83
CA LEU A 411 -8.64 1.51 5.07
C LEU A 411 -8.14 2.83 5.69
N LYS A 412 -8.46 3.08 6.96
CA LYS A 412 -8.03 4.26 7.72
C LYS A 412 -6.56 4.18 8.10
N CYS A 413 -5.72 4.84 7.33
CA CYS A 413 -4.29 5.01 7.60
C CYS A 413 -4.02 6.40 8.20
N GLU A 414 -4.51 6.60 9.42
CA GLU A 414 -4.35 7.84 10.19
C GLU A 414 -3.83 7.54 11.61
N CYS A 415 -3.38 8.57 12.31
CA CYS A 415 -2.74 8.41 13.61
C CYS A 415 -3.64 7.78 14.69
N SER A 416 -4.97 8.00 14.60
CA SER A 416 -5.98 7.38 15.48
C SER A 416 -6.00 5.85 15.41
N GLU A 417 -5.65 5.27 14.25
CA GLU A 417 -5.71 3.82 13.97
C GLU A 417 -4.32 3.22 13.74
N ILE A 418 -3.27 3.82 14.31
CA ILE A 418 -1.89 3.36 14.13
C ILE A 418 -1.67 1.88 14.50
N LYS A 419 -2.34 1.39 15.54
CA LYS A 419 -2.24 -0.01 15.98
C LYS A 419 -2.73 -0.99 14.90
N PHE A 420 -3.82 -0.65 14.21
CA PHE A 420 -4.34 -1.44 13.10
C PHE A 420 -3.30 -1.52 11.97
N HIS A 421 -2.74 -0.37 11.59
CA HIS A 421 -1.73 -0.29 10.54
C HIS A 421 -0.45 -1.08 10.90
N GLU A 422 0.08 -0.88 12.11
CA GLU A 422 1.26 -1.59 12.58
C GLU A 422 1.06 -3.10 12.67
N ASN A 423 -0.08 -3.57 13.20
CA ASN A 423 -0.37 -5.00 13.30
C ASN A 423 -0.47 -5.66 11.93
N ILE A 424 -1.06 -4.98 10.94
CA ILE A 424 -1.07 -5.49 9.57
C ILE A 424 0.35 -5.65 9.04
N ILE A 425 1.19 -4.62 9.13
CA ILE A 425 2.53 -4.63 8.54
C ILE A 425 3.47 -5.62 9.25
N LYS A 426 3.46 -5.63 10.58
CA LYS A 426 4.42 -6.40 11.39
C LYS A 426 4.01 -7.86 11.53
N THR A 427 2.72 -8.14 11.71
CA THR A 427 2.24 -9.45 12.15
C THR A 427 1.48 -10.20 11.06
N PHE A 428 0.62 -9.50 10.32
CA PHE A 428 -0.35 -10.16 9.43
C PHE A 428 -0.01 -10.13 7.94
N ARG A 429 0.98 -9.33 7.54
CA ARG A 429 1.38 -9.09 6.14
C ARG A 429 1.50 -10.36 5.30
N ASN A 430 2.15 -11.40 5.81
CA ASN A 430 2.43 -12.63 5.06
C ASN A 430 1.17 -13.47 4.77
N PHE A 431 0.08 -13.22 5.49
CA PHE A 431 -1.18 -13.92 5.31
C PHE A 431 -2.14 -13.15 4.38
N ILE A 432 -1.83 -11.90 4.04
CA ILE A 432 -2.61 -11.10 3.10
C ILE A 432 -2.09 -11.35 1.68
N LEU A 433 -2.93 -11.96 0.84
CA LEU A 433 -2.55 -12.37 -0.53
C LEU A 433 -2.39 -11.19 -1.48
N ASP A 434 -3.09 -10.08 -1.22
CA ASP A 434 -3.18 -8.89 -2.07
C ASP A 434 -2.59 -7.65 -1.39
N PHE A 435 -1.65 -7.84 -0.47
CA PHE A 435 -1.05 -6.76 0.34
C PHE A 435 -0.52 -5.62 -0.53
N ASP A 436 0.21 -5.95 -1.61
CA ASP A 436 0.84 -4.96 -2.49
C ASP A 436 -0.19 -4.14 -3.31
N GLN A 437 -1.47 -4.55 -3.33
CA GLN A 437 -2.57 -3.86 -4.00
C GLN A 437 -3.47 -3.09 -3.00
N MET A 438 -3.15 -3.11 -1.71
CA MET A 438 -3.92 -2.39 -0.70
C MET A 438 -3.65 -0.89 -0.76
N THR A 439 -4.72 -0.10 -0.64
CA THR A 439 -4.67 1.36 -0.57
C THR A 439 -5.36 1.86 0.69
N CYS A 440 -4.89 2.98 1.20
CA CYS A 440 -5.51 3.73 2.28
C CYS A 440 -6.71 4.55 1.76
N SER A 441 -7.55 5.04 2.68
CA SER A 441 -8.76 5.82 2.35
C SER A 441 -8.49 7.14 1.60
N ASP A 442 -7.26 7.63 1.65
CA ASP A 442 -6.79 8.81 0.92
C ASP A 442 -6.25 8.49 -0.48
N GLY A 443 -6.27 7.22 -0.90
CA GLY A 443 -5.83 6.76 -2.22
C GLY A 443 -4.35 6.38 -2.31
N GLU A 444 -3.58 6.63 -1.25
CA GLU A 444 -2.17 6.26 -1.19
C GLU A 444 -1.96 4.76 -0.89
N ALA A 445 -0.80 4.22 -1.26
CA ALA A 445 -0.49 2.81 -1.01
C ALA A 445 -0.37 2.50 0.50
N PHE A 446 -0.86 1.32 0.91
CA PHE A 446 -0.71 0.82 2.28
C PHE A 446 0.73 0.32 2.50
N ASN A 447 1.62 1.21 2.94
CA ASN A 447 3.05 0.90 3.09
C ASN A 447 3.56 1.11 4.52
N SER A 448 4.71 0.51 4.85
CA SER A 448 5.35 0.59 6.17
C SER A 448 6.10 1.88 6.45
N ASN A 449 6.39 2.66 5.41
CA ASN A 449 7.25 3.84 5.50
C ASN A 449 6.43 5.13 5.68
N ARG A 450 5.12 5.00 5.79
CA ARG A 450 4.19 6.11 5.96
C ARG A 450 4.32 6.65 7.39
N GLU A 451 4.84 7.86 7.51
CA GLU A 451 4.85 8.58 8.79
C GLU A 451 3.42 9.03 9.15
N LEU A 452 2.75 8.23 9.97
CA LEU A 452 1.36 8.45 10.38
C LEU A 452 1.21 9.47 11.51
N CYS A 453 2.19 9.52 12.42
CA CYS A 453 2.16 10.36 13.61
C CYS A 453 3.48 11.09 13.77
N ILE A 454 3.40 12.41 14.00
CA ILE A 454 4.54 13.19 14.48
C ILE A 454 4.68 12.92 15.98
N SER A 455 5.86 12.51 16.43
CA SER A 455 6.08 12.24 17.85
C SER A 455 5.92 13.51 18.69
N PRO A 456 5.36 13.44 19.91
CA PRO A 456 5.33 14.59 20.82
C PRO A 456 6.72 15.17 21.07
N TRP A 457 7.75 14.32 21.10
CA TRP A 457 9.16 14.70 21.25
C TRP A 457 9.67 15.57 20.11
N THR A 458 9.28 15.28 18.86
CA THR A 458 9.64 16.11 17.71
C THR A 458 9.01 17.51 17.78
N ILE A 459 7.75 17.62 18.26
CA ILE A 459 7.10 18.93 18.44
C ILE A 459 7.81 19.74 19.55
N LEU A 460 8.12 19.10 20.68
CA LEU A 460 8.84 19.73 21.78
C LEU A 460 10.23 20.22 21.36
N LEU A 461 10.94 19.44 20.53
CA LEU A 461 12.24 19.82 19.98
C LEU A 461 12.12 21.09 19.10
N TYR A 462 11.12 21.16 18.22
CA TYR A 462 10.91 22.35 17.38
C TYR A 462 10.57 23.59 18.22
N LEU A 463 9.73 23.45 19.24
CA LEU A 463 9.41 24.55 20.15
C LEU A 463 10.63 25.02 20.95
N LEU A 464 11.46 24.09 21.42
CA LEU A 464 12.70 24.41 22.13
C LEU A 464 13.66 25.20 21.22
N ILE A 465 13.86 24.75 19.98
CA ILE A 465 14.72 25.43 19.01
C ILE A 465 14.18 26.84 18.73
N ALA A 466 12.88 27.00 18.49
CA ALA A 466 12.27 28.31 18.28
C ALA A 466 12.49 29.25 19.48
N MET A 467 12.26 28.76 20.71
CA MET A 467 12.50 29.54 21.94
C MET A 467 13.95 29.99 22.08
N VAL A 468 14.91 29.09 21.87
CA VAL A 468 16.34 29.42 21.95
C VAL A 468 16.73 30.46 20.90
N THR A 469 16.21 30.35 19.67
CA THR A 469 16.50 31.33 18.62
C THR A 469 15.97 32.72 18.95
N VAL A 470 14.75 32.83 19.50
CA VAL A 470 14.17 34.12 19.91
C VAL A 470 14.97 34.75 21.06
N ILE A 471 15.36 33.95 22.06
CA ILE A 471 16.19 34.42 23.18
C ILE A 471 17.56 34.92 22.68
N ALA A 472 18.20 34.16 21.78
CA ALA A 472 19.49 34.55 21.21
C ALA A 472 19.41 35.86 20.43
N ILE A 473 18.36 36.04 19.61
CA ILE A 473 18.13 37.29 18.87
C ILE A 473 17.86 38.45 19.84
N GLY A 474 17.02 38.24 20.86
CA GLY A 474 16.73 39.25 21.89
C GLY A 474 17.97 39.66 22.67
N LEU A 475 18.81 38.70 23.06
CA LEU A 475 20.06 38.98 23.76
C LEU A 475 21.06 39.74 22.87
N ALA A 476 21.21 39.34 21.61
CA ALA A 476 22.08 40.04 20.66
C ALA A 476 21.62 41.49 20.43
N PHE A 477 20.31 41.72 20.31
CA PHE A 477 19.73 43.05 20.19
C PHE A 477 19.95 43.89 21.45
N TYR A 478 19.79 43.28 22.64
CA TYR A 478 20.04 43.93 23.92
C TYR A 478 21.51 44.33 24.08
N LEU A 479 22.44 43.41 23.84
CA LEU A 479 23.88 43.67 24.01
C LEU A 479 24.37 44.77 23.05
N ARG A 480 23.83 44.82 21.82
CA ARG A 480 24.20 45.85 20.84
C ARG A 480 23.73 47.25 21.23
N ASN A 481 22.55 47.39 21.84
CA ASN A 481 21.91 48.68 22.13
C ASN A 481 21.71 48.90 23.63
N SER A 482 22.61 48.36 24.46
CA SER A 482 22.40 48.26 25.90
C SER A 482 22.20 49.62 26.57
N LEU A 483 22.95 50.64 26.16
CA LEU A 483 22.85 52.00 26.71
C LEU A 483 21.53 52.68 26.31
N GLU A 484 21.14 52.61 25.03
CA GLU A 484 19.87 53.17 24.56
C GLU A 484 18.67 52.50 25.23
N ILE A 485 18.73 51.17 25.41
CA ILE A 485 17.69 50.41 26.09
C ILE A 485 17.62 50.80 27.57
N GLN A 486 18.76 50.91 28.26
CA GLN A 486 18.78 51.34 29.66
C GLN A 486 18.21 52.76 29.84
N VAL A 487 18.59 53.71 28.99
CA VAL A 487 18.04 55.08 28.99
C VAL A 487 16.54 55.07 28.67
N PHE A 488 16.10 54.24 27.73
CA PHE A 488 14.68 54.10 27.41
C PHE A 488 13.87 53.56 28.59
N ILE A 489 14.31 52.47 29.21
CA ILE A 489 13.67 51.86 30.38
C ILE A 489 13.60 52.88 31.53
N TYR A 490 14.71 53.58 31.80
CA TYR A 490 14.74 54.64 32.82
C TYR A 490 13.76 55.79 32.50
N SER A 491 13.74 56.29 31.27
CA SER A 491 12.84 57.39 30.86
C SER A 491 11.36 57.04 30.95
N ARG A 492 11.01 55.75 30.97
CA ARG A 492 9.65 55.24 31.15
C ARG A 492 9.29 54.99 32.61
N GLY A 493 10.23 55.15 33.54
CA GLY A 493 10.04 54.86 34.96
C GLY A 493 10.00 53.36 35.28
N TRP A 494 10.46 52.50 34.37
CA TRP A 494 10.50 51.05 34.59
C TRP A 494 11.70 50.68 35.47
N PHE A 495 11.48 49.82 36.46
CA PHE A 495 12.50 49.37 37.43
C PHE A 495 13.30 50.50 38.09
N PRO A 496 12.64 51.48 38.75
CA PRO A 496 13.31 52.65 39.31
C PRO A 496 14.34 52.31 40.40
N ALA A 497 14.22 51.16 41.07
CA ALA A 497 15.22 50.69 42.03
C ALA A 497 16.53 50.21 41.38
N TYR A 498 16.46 49.64 40.17
CA TYR A 498 17.62 49.07 39.46
C TYR A 498 18.56 50.16 38.91
N PHE A 499 18.00 51.30 38.50
CA PHE A 499 18.78 52.40 37.92
C PHE A 499 19.20 53.48 38.93
N ARG A 500 18.85 53.37 40.21
CA ARG A 500 19.28 54.33 41.23
C ARG A 500 20.79 54.21 41.48
N PRO A 501 21.55 55.32 41.50
CA PRO A 501 22.93 55.29 41.95
C PRO A 501 22.98 54.97 43.46
N GLU A 502 24.13 54.45 43.89
CA GLU A 502 24.44 54.19 45.30
C GLU A 502 24.24 55.47 46.14
N SER A 503 23.87 55.33 47.43
CA SER A 503 23.56 56.48 48.28
C SER A 503 24.78 57.41 48.40
N ASP A 504 24.54 58.70 48.25
CA ASP A 504 25.51 59.76 48.55
C ASP A 504 25.01 60.43 49.83
N ASP A 505 25.70 60.17 50.95
CA ASP A 505 25.30 60.65 52.28
C ASP A 505 25.67 62.14 52.50
N ALA A 506 26.35 62.76 51.53
CA ALA A 506 26.70 64.18 51.59
C ALA A 506 25.51 65.08 51.22
N GLU A 507 25.30 66.11 52.05
CA GLU A 507 24.31 67.15 51.81
C GLU A 507 24.93 68.25 50.95
N TYR A 508 24.43 68.40 49.71
CA TYR A 508 24.88 69.44 48.77
C TYR A 508 23.86 70.58 48.72
N GLN A 509 24.33 71.81 48.55
CA GLN A 509 23.46 72.97 48.37
C GLN A 509 22.75 72.91 47.01
N PHE A 510 23.47 72.44 45.98
CA PHE A 510 22.98 72.31 44.62
C PHE A 510 23.07 70.87 44.11
N ASP A 511 22.12 70.46 43.27
CA ASP A 511 22.18 69.17 42.56
C ASP A 511 23.24 69.19 41.45
N VAL A 512 23.39 70.35 40.78
CA VAL A 512 24.25 70.53 39.62
C VAL A 512 24.89 71.92 39.66
N PHE A 513 26.19 72.01 39.43
CA PHE A 513 26.86 73.26 39.01
C PHE A 513 26.99 73.27 37.50
N LEU A 514 26.53 74.34 36.84
CA LEU A 514 26.63 74.51 35.40
C LEU A 514 27.77 75.47 35.04
N SER A 515 28.86 74.94 34.49
CA SER A 515 30.03 75.71 34.02
C SER A 515 30.01 75.82 32.49
N PHE A 516 30.00 77.04 31.97
CA PHE A 516 29.89 77.33 30.53
C PHE A 516 30.55 78.69 30.19
N SER A 517 30.65 79.03 28.90
CA SER A 517 31.16 80.34 28.44
C SER A 517 30.01 81.32 28.38
N GLU A 518 30.23 82.59 28.72
CA GLU A 518 29.23 83.65 28.57
C GLU A 518 28.63 83.74 27.15
N LYS A 519 29.39 83.33 26.12
CA LYS A 519 28.90 83.30 24.73
C LYS A 519 27.96 82.14 24.42
N ASP A 520 27.85 81.15 25.29
CA ASP A 520 27.00 79.96 25.15
C ASP A 520 25.77 80.01 26.08
N ASP A 521 25.44 81.20 26.60
CA ASP A 521 24.37 81.45 27.56
C ASP A 521 22.99 80.96 27.10
N GLU A 522 22.70 81.08 25.80
CA GLU A 522 21.45 80.59 25.21
C GLU A 522 21.29 79.07 25.37
N PHE A 523 22.35 78.31 25.10
CA PHE A 523 22.32 76.85 25.27
C PHE A 523 22.34 76.45 26.75
N ALA A 524 23.11 77.14 27.59
CA ALA A 524 23.09 76.92 29.04
C ALA A 524 21.69 77.17 29.63
N SER A 525 21.01 78.22 29.18
CA SER A 525 19.63 78.53 29.55
C SER A 525 18.65 77.42 29.17
N SER A 526 18.85 76.76 28.02
CA SER A 526 18.02 75.61 27.62
C SER A 526 18.18 74.41 28.58
N ILE A 527 19.40 74.17 29.08
CA ILE A 527 19.68 73.12 30.07
C ILE A 527 19.09 73.50 31.43
N LEU A 528 19.20 74.77 31.84
CA LEU A 528 18.59 75.25 33.08
C LEU A 528 17.09 75.04 33.08
N LYS A 529 16.41 75.40 31.99
CA LYS A 529 14.97 75.14 31.84
C LYS A 529 14.65 73.65 31.95
N LEU A 530 15.38 72.80 31.25
CA LEU A 530 15.20 71.34 31.30
C LEU A 530 15.34 70.78 32.72
N LEU A 531 16.22 71.34 33.55
CA LEU A 531 16.54 70.83 34.89
C LEU A 531 15.68 71.46 36.00
N GLU A 532 15.44 72.78 35.95
CA GLU A 532 14.71 73.54 36.99
C GLU A 532 13.20 73.59 36.73
N GLU A 533 12.73 73.56 35.47
CA GLU A 533 11.30 73.70 35.15
C GLU A 533 10.64 72.37 34.73
N ASP A 534 11.32 71.58 33.88
CA ASP A 534 10.71 70.40 33.25
C ASP A 534 10.77 69.12 34.11
N GLN A 535 11.39 69.17 35.31
CA GLN A 535 11.52 68.02 36.22
C GLN A 535 10.69 68.18 37.49
N ASP A 536 10.10 67.08 37.96
CA ASP A 536 9.42 66.98 39.25
C ASP A 536 10.06 65.86 40.11
N PRO A 537 10.76 66.17 41.22
CA PRO A 537 11.02 67.52 41.73
C PRO A 537 12.04 68.28 40.86
N PRO A 538 12.04 69.62 40.85
CA PRO A 538 13.02 70.41 40.09
C PRO A 538 14.44 70.21 40.63
N PHE A 539 15.46 70.28 39.76
CA PHE A 539 16.86 70.25 40.18
C PHE A 539 17.26 71.63 40.73
N LYS A 540 18.08 71.66 41.78
CA LYS A 540 18.72 72.91 42.22
C LYS A 540 20.00 73.11 41.43
N VAL A 541 20.04 74.09 40.53
CA VAL A 541 21.24 74.34 39.69
C VAL A 541 21.98 75.58 40.18
N CYS A 542 23.28 75.45 40.44
CA CYS A 542 24.16 76.60 40.67
C CYS A 542 24.48 77.24 39.32
N TYR A 543 24.03 78.48 39.15
CA TYR A 543 24.15 79.26 37.93
C TYR A 543 24.93 80.55 38.20
N HIS A 544 26.11 80.69 37.59
CA HIS A 544 27.06 81.74 37.97
C HIS A 544 26.57 83.18 37.76
N HIS A 545 25.61 83.44 36.87
CA HIS A 545 25.02 84.78 36.73
C HIS A 545 24.04 85.14 37.87
N ARG A 546 23.52 84.13 38.60
CA ARG A 546 22.53 84.29 39.67
C ARG A 546 23.14 84.12 41.05
N ASP A 547 24.00 83.12 41.22
CA ASP A 547 24.39 82.59 42.53
C ASP A 547 25.81 83.03 42.98
N TRP A 548 26.60 83.68 42.10
CA TRP A 548 27.92 84.18 42.46
C TRP A 548 27.88 85.56 43.12
N MET A 549 28.75 85.76 44.10
CA MET A 549 28.90 86.99 44.86
C MET A 549 29.76 88.00 44.11
N VAL A 550 29.23 89.21 43.94
CA VAL A 550 29.96 90.33 43.30
C VAL A 550 31.09 90.79 44.22
N GLY A 551 32.32 90.82 43.70
CA GLY A 551 33.52 91.29 44.41
C GLY A 551 34.45 90.19 44.94
N GLU A 552 34.00 88.93 44.93
CA GLU A 552 34.84 87.76 45.27
C GLU A 552 35.66 87.28 44.07
N ARG A 553 36.80 86.61 44.32
CA ARG A 553 37.62 86.07 43.24
C ARG A 553 36.93 84.90 42.56
N ILE A 554 36.92 84.93 41.23
CA ILE A 554 36.22 83.95 40.41
C ILE A 554 36.76 82.53 40.60
N ASP A 555 38.08 82.37 40.74
CA ASP A 555 38.72 81.07 40.94
C ASP A 555 38.23 80.35 42.21
N HIS A 556 38.03 81.10 43.31
CA HIS A 556 37.48 80.56 44.54
C HIS A 556 36.01 80.16 44.38
N GLN A 557 35.20 81.00 43.71
CA GLN A 557 33.77 80.73 43.50
C GLN A 557 33.51 79.47 42.66
N ILE A 558 34.38 79.13 41.71
CA ILE A 558 34.30 77.85 40.98
C ILE A 558 34.50 76.67 41.94
N ILE A 559 35.56 76.71 42.75
CA ILE A 559 35.90 75.62 43.67
C ILE A 559 34.75 75.41 44.65
N SER A 560 34.23 76.49 45.24
CA SER A 560 33.06 76.42 46.12
C SER A 560 31.83 75.88 45.39
N SER A 561 31.54 76.33 44.17
CA SER A 561 30.40 75.84 43.39
C SER A 561 30.49 74.34 43.08
N VAL A 562 31.70 73.83 42.85
CA VAL A 562 31.98 72.41 42.61
C VAL A 562 31.83 71.57 43.87
N GLU A 563 32.32 72.07 45.02
CA GLU A 563 32.23 71.40 46.32
C GLU A 563 30.79 71.38 46.85
N GLU A 564 30.05 72.47 46.65
CA GLU A 564 28.66 72.64 47.09
C GLU A 564 27.64 71.96 46.17
N SER A 565 28.09 71.43 45.02
CA SER A 565 27.24 70.74 44.04
C SER A 565 27.50 69.24 43.96
N ARG A 566 26.42 68.44 43.86
CA ARG A 566 26.55 66.97 43.73
C ARG A 566 27.24 66.58 42.42
N LYS A 567 26.88 67.24 41.31
CA LYS A 567 27.47 67.05 39.99
C LYS A 567 27.94 68.40 39.44
N THR A 568 29.01 68.39 38.66
CA THR A 568 29.45 69.54 37.87
C THR A 568 29.28 69.22 36.39
N VAL A 569 28.43 69.97 35.71
CA VAL A 569 28.20 69.87 34.26
C VAL A 569 29.00 70.96 33.58
N ILE A 570 29.91 70.57 32.69
CA ILE A 570 30.76 71.51 31.94
C ILE A 570 30.36 71.48 30.47
N ILE A 571 29.90 72.61 29.96
CA ILE A 571 29.61 72.80 28.54
C ILE A 571 30.91 73.22 27.86
N ILE A 572 31.51 72.29 27.13
CA ILE A 572 32.69 72.56 26.31
C ILE A 572 32.20 72.98 24.93
N SER A 573 32.62 74.16 24.49
CA SER A 573 32.43 74.72 23.15
C SER A 573 33.74 75.40 22.69
N GLN A 574 33.81 75.87 21.45
CA GLN A 574 34.95 76.68 21.01
C GLN A 574 35.05 78.02 21.78
N SER A 575 33.91 78.60 22.15
CA SER A 575 33.85 79.81 22.97
C SER A 575 34.38 79.55 24.37
N PHE A 576 33.98 78.44 24.98
CA PHE A 576 34.52 77.98 26.26
C PHE A 576 36.03 77.83 26.18
N LEU A 577 36.53 77.12 25.16
CA LEU A 577 37.95 76.89 24.87
C LEU A 577 38.77 78.19 24.71
N SER A 578 38.18 79.28 24.22
CA SER A 578 38.89 80.53 23.91
C SER A 578 38.74 81.63 24.96
N SER A 579 37.59 81.74 25.64
CA SER A 579 37.34 82.79 26.64
C SER A 579 37.76 82.37 28.05
N HIS A 580 37.54 81.10 28.38
CA HIS A 580 37.65 80.58 29.75
C HIS A 580 39.03 80.01 30.04
N TRP A 581 39.69 79.41 29.04
CA TRP A 581 41.00 78.76 29.19
C TRP A 581 42.18 79.73 29.06
N ALA A 582 41.99 80.90 28.45
CA ALA A 582 43.06 81.89 28.28
C ALA A 582 43.44 82.62 29.58
N ASN A 583 42.56 82.63 30.59
CA ASN A 583 42.80 83.25 31.90
C ASN A 583 43.57 82.28 32.82
N MET A 584 44.90 82.35 32.81
CA MET A 584 45.79 81.34 33.43
C MET A 584 45.46 80.99 34.90
N GLU A 585 44.98 81.93 35.71
CA GLU A 585 44.57 81.68 37.11
C GLU A 585 43.26 80.87 37.21
N PHE A 586 42.25 81.24 36.41
CA PHE A 586 40.93 80.61 36.38
C PHE A 586 41.00 79.19 35.79
N THR A 587 41.83 79.01 34.75
CA THR A 587 42.08 77.76 34.04
C THR A 587 42.66 76.67 34.94
N THR A 588 43.53 77.05 35.87
CA THR A 588 44.19 76.10 36.78
C THR A 588 43.19 75.42 37.72
N ALA A 589 42.18 76.15 38.21
CA ALA A 589 41.13 75.58 39.05
C ALA A 589 40.27 74.55 38.30
N HIS A 590 39.90 74.84 37.04
CA HIS A 590 39.14 73.92 36.19
C HIS A 590 39.94 72.67 35.78
N TYR A 591 41.23 72.84 35.44
CA TYR A 591 42.09 71.70 35.15
C TYR A 591 42.30 70.81 36.36
N LYS A 592 42.53 71.39 37.54
CA LYS A 592 42.66 70.62 38.78
C LYS A 592 41.41 69.80 39.07
N MET A 593 40.24 70.40 38.92
CA MET A 593 38.96 69.69 39.05
C MET A 593 38.86 68.50 38.06
N LEU A 594 39.27 68.69 36.80
CA LEU A 594 39.26 67.62 35.79
C LEU A 594 40.32 66.53 36.06
N GLU A 595 41.50 66.90 36.55
CA GLU A 595 42.61 65.98 36.85
C GLU A 595 42.24 65.00 37.97
N GLU A 596 41.42 65.42 38.93
CA GLU A 596 40.96 64.59 40.05
C GLU A 596 40.07 63.40 39.61
N LYS A 597 39.74 63.27 38.30
CA LYS A 597 38.96 62.15 37.71
C LYS A 597 37.69 61.83 38.49
N SER A 598 37.06 62.86 39.01
CA SER A 598 35.87 62.72 39.83
C SER A 598 34.69 62.25 38.99
N PRO A 599 33.97 61.18 39.39
CA PRO A 599 32.72 60.78 38.75
C PRO A 599 31.62 61.84 38.93
N LYS A 600 31.88 62.93 39.65
CA LYS A 600 30.99 64.09 39.80
C LYS A 600 30.96 64.97 38.54
N ILE A 601 31.91 64.86 37.61
CA ILE A 601 32.00 65.74 36.45
C ILE A 601 31.35 65.10 35.23
N LEU A 602 30.48 65.84 34.55
CA LEU A 602 29.84 65.46 33.29
C LEU A 602 30.19 66.48 32.22
N LEU A 603 30.78 66.03 31.11
CA LEU A 603 31.11 66.89 29.98
C LEU A 603 30.00 66.87 28.93
N ILE A 604 29.62 68.05 28.46
CA ILE A 604 28.74 68.25 27.32
C ILE A 604 29.54 68.93 26.21
N LEU A 605 29.71 68.24 25.09
CA LEU A 605 30.31 68.84 23.89
C LEU A 605 29.22 69.58 23.12
N HIS A 606 29.29 70.90 23.14
CA HIS A 606 28.38 71.81 22.45
C HIS A 606 29.03 72.35 21.17
N VAL A 607 28.37 72.07 20.03
CA VAL A 607 28.88 72.35 18.67
C VAL A 607 30.16 71.55 18.34
N GLU A 608 30.46 71.32 17.06
CA GLU A 608 31.64 70.54 16.64
C GLU A 608 32.94 71.24 17.05
N ILE A 609 33.52 70.79 18.17
CA ILE A 609 34.85 71.18 18.58
C ILE A 609 35.86 70.46 17.68
N ASN A 610 36.76 71.21 17.05
CA ASN A 610 37.89 70.60 16.37
C ASN A 610 38.85 69.99 17.42
N THR A 611 39.00 68.67 17.42
CA THR A 611 39.84 67.94 18.39
C THR A 611 41.33 68.30 18.35
N ALA A 612 41.74 69.12 17.38
CA ALA A 612 43.06 69.74 17.29
C ALA A 612 43.26 70.91 18.27
N ASP A 613 42.18 71.59 18.66
CA ASP A 613 42.22 72.79 19.51
C ASP A 613 42.21 72.45 21.01
N LEU A 614 42.07 71.16 21.35
CA LEU A 614 42.06 70.66 22.72
C LEU A 614 43.49 70.49 23.25
N GLY A 615 43.78 71.10 24.40
CA GLY A 615 44.99 70.83 25.16
C GLY A 615 45.15 69.33 25.52
N PRO A 616 46.39 68.83 25.71
CA PRO A 616 46.68 67.40 25.88
C PRO A 616 45.95 66.77 27.09
N GLU A 617 45.77 67.52 28.18
CA GLU A 617 45.09 67.08 29.39
C GLU A 617 43.59 66.85 29.15
N LEU A 618 42.90 67.81 28.53
CA LEU A 618 41.48 67.71 28.20
C LEU A 618 41.21 66.63 27.15
N LYS A 619 42.13 66.46 26.19
CA LYS A 619 42.06 65.39 25.19
C LYS A 619 42.23 64.00 25.81
N SER A 620 43.09 63.87 26.82
CA SER A 620 43.23 62.64 27.61
C SER A 620 41.95 62.35 28.37
N TYR A 621 41.39 63.36 29.03
CA TYR A 621 40.17 63.22 29.82
C TYR A 621 38.94 62.85 28.97
N ILE A 622 38.72 63.53 27.84
CA ILE A 622 37.61 63.22 26.90
C ILE A 622 37.73 61.80 26.33
N LYS A 623 38.96 61.28 26.14
CA LYS A 623 39.17 59.89 25.69
C LYS A 623 38.83 58.85 26.76
N THR A 624 39.00 59.20 28.04
CA THR A 624 38.83 58.26 29.15
C THR A 624 37.50 58.39 29.88
N THR A 625 36.76 59.47 29.65
CA THR A 625 35.52 59.80 30.37
C THR A 625 34.35 59.87 29.40
N THR A 626 33.21 59.32 29.81
CA THR A 626 31.96 59.40 29.04
C THR A 626 31.47 60.85 28.98
N TYR A 627 31.29 61.37 27.77
CA TYR A 627 30.74 62.71 27.52
C TYR A 627 29.41 62.61 26.75
N LEU A 628 28.60 63.67 26.84
CA LEU A 628 27.38 63.83 26.05
C LEU A 628 27.62 64.80 24.91
N LYS A 629 27.02 64.55 23.76
CA LYS A 629 27.01 65.52 22.67
C LYS A 629 25.64 66.19 22.59
N SER A 630 25.65 67.51 22.43
CA SER A 630 24.42 68.31 22.33
C SER A 630 23.55 67.99 21.10
N ASP A 631 24.11 67.38 20.06
CA ASP A 631 23.42 66.99 18.81
C ASP A 631 22.80 65.57 18.87
N ASP A 632 22.95 64.86 19.99
CA ASP A 632 22.37 63.52 20.16
C ASP A 632 20.84 63.58 20.27
N LYS A 633 20.13 62.76 19.48
CA LYS A 633 18.65 62.66 19.51
C LYS A 633 18.08 62.32 20.90
N TRP A 634 18.87 61.68 21.75
CA TRP A 634 18.49 61.30 23.12
C TRP A 634 19.20 62.15 24.17
N PHE A 635 19.78 63.29 23.80
CA PHE A 635 20.59 64.14 24.67
C PHE A 635 19.93 64.41 26.02
N GLU A 636 18.70 64.95 26.04
CA GLU A 636 17.98 65.27 27.28
C GLU A 636 17.80 64.05 28.19
N LYS A 637 17.39 62.91 27.62
CA LYS A 637 17.19 61.66 28.37
C LYS A 637 18.50 61.09 28.91
N LYS A 638 19.58 61.18 28.13
CA LYS A 638 20.93 60.76 28.55
C LYS A 638 21.48 61.69 29.63
N LEU A 639 21.22 62.99 29.55
CA LEU A 639 21.58 63.98 30.54
C LEU A 639 20.86 63.70 31.87
N LEU A 640 19.55 63.50 31.84
CA LEU A 640 18.78 63.13 33.04
C LEU A 640 19.21 61.79 33.61
N TYR A 641 19.50 60.79 32.75
CA TYR A 641 20.04 59.50 33.20
C TYR A 641 21.41 59.64 33.88
N ALA A 642 22.28 60.54 33.41
CA ALA A 642 23.57 60.83 34.03
C ALA A 642 23.45 61.61 35.35
N LEU A 643 22.42 62.45 35.47
CA LEU A 643 22.14 63.31 36.63
C LEU A 643 21.16 62.70 37.64
N ARG A 644 20.75 61.44 37.46
CA ARG A 644 19.80 60.72 38.31
C ARG A 644 20.13 60.83 39.81
N ARG A 645 19.11 61.04 40.64
CA ARG A 645 19.25 61.30 42.09
C ARG A 645 19.45 60.00 42.90
N PRO A 646 20.29 60.02 43.96
CA PRO A 646 20.36 58.95 44.94
C PRO A 646 19.09 58.88 45.78
N LYS A 647 18.89 57.77 46.51
CA LYS A 647 17.78 57.59 47.43
C LYS A 647 17.95 58.54 48.63
N VAL A 648 17.03 59.48 48.83
CA VAL A 648 16.94 60.21 50.09
C VAL A 648 16.36 59.26 51.12
N GLU A 649 17.16 58.79 52.08
CA GLU A 649 16.61 58.08 53.22
C GLU A 649 15.88 59.09 54.11
N ALA A 650 14.55 58.98 54.18
CA ALA A 650 13.79 59.72 55.17
C ALA A 650 14.31 59.33 56.56
N LYS A 651 14.97 60.26 57.26
CA LYS A 651 15.22 60.11 58.69
C LYS A 651 13.86 59.85 59.35
N LYS A 652 13.64 58.64 59.87
CA LYS A 652 12.46 58.31 60.66
C LYS A 652 12.43 59.26 61.86
N THR A 653 11.49 60.20 61.87
CA THR A 653 11.04 60.86 63.09
C THR A 653 10.28 59.82 63.93
N GLU A 654 10.79 59.50 65.11
CA GLU A 654 10.12 58.69 66.12
C GLU A 654 8.84 59.39 66.59
N SER A 655 7.68 59.08 66.01
CA SER A 655 6.40 59.48 66.65
C SER A 655 5.15 58.74 66.20
N ASP A 656 5.19 57.54 65.58
CA ASP A 656 3.95 56.82 65.23
C ASP A 656 4.14 55.29 65.21
N GLU A 657 4.38 54.68 66.39
CA GLU A 657 4.06 53.28 66.65
C GLU A 657 3.05 53.26 67.81
N ASN A 658 1.75 53.27 67.51
CA ASN A 658 0.68 52.76 68.39
C ASN A 658 -0.72 52.94 67.77
N VAL A 659 -1.00 52.36 66.60
CA VAL A 659 -2.39 51.99 66.25
C VAL A 659 -2.37 50.83 65.26
N LEU A 660 -3.25 49.84 65.50
CA LEU A 660 -3.71 48.76 64.61
C LEU A 660 -3.10 47.37 64.86
N GLU A 661 -3.48 46.77 65.99
CA GLU A 661 -3.65 45.32 66.09
C GLU A 661 -5.09 45.03 66.56
N TYR A 662 -6.04 45.01 65.64
CA TYR A 662 -7.34 44.30 65.76
C TYR A 662 -7.93 44.14 64.36
N GLY A 663 -8.09 42.90 63.90
CA GLY A 663 -8.63 42.61 62.57
C GLY A 663 -8.63 41.12 62.24
N THR A 664 -9.31 40.34 63.07
CA THR A 664 -9.68 38.95 62.84
C THR A 664 -10.76 38.83 61.74
N PHE A 665 -10.72 37.68 61.04
CA PHE A 665 -11.84 36.77 60.68
C PHE A 665 -12.00 36.39 59.19
N ILE A 666 -11.96 35.05 59.03
CA ILE A 666 -12.63 34.13 58.08
C ILE A 666 -11.97 33.91 56.72
#